data_AF-A0A3Q7JE58-F1
#
_entry.id   AF-A0A3Q7JE58-F1
#
_cell.length_a   1.000
_cell.length_b   1.000
_cell.length_c   1.000
_cell.angle_alpha   90.00
_cell.angle_beta   90.00
_cell.angle_gamma   90.00
#
_symmetry.space_group_name_H-M   'P 1'
#
loop_
_entity.id
_entity.type
_entity.pdbx_description
1 polymer ?
#
loop_
_entity_poly.entity_id
_entity_poly.type
_entity_poly.pdbx_seq_one_letter_code
_entity_poly.pdbx_strand_id
1 'polypeptide(L)'
;MDSSVSTEPLSKNALKREKKAKEKEQLEQEKKAAAVAKRQMEQHNLPENDDLDPTQYLANRLRNIESLRESGINPYPHKFFITMSIPEFISRYAHLNTGEFPEDIDMSLAGRVISKRASSSKLYFYELLGGGARVQVLASARDSDVDAVQFSNYQSGVKRGDIIGVRGYPGKSKRGELSIFAKSFIVLAPCLHMLPRRLTSSIVDETRTQNFQGTTAYDTWTPGDLRNPESYVLRDQETRYRQRYLDLMMNPEVRALFRTRARIISYIRSFLDNLEFLEVETPSMNLTAGGASARPFITHHNELDTELFMRVSPELYLKKLVVGGFDRVYELGKQFRNEGMDLTHSPEFTMCMVKELTGSYKIRYHANGLDNEPIEIDFTPPFRKIDMLSELEKVANISIPRDLSSESANKYLVDVCEKFDVKCPPPHTTTRLLDKLVGHFIEVNCINPTFIINHPEIMSPLAKSHRSEPGLTERFNLFVNRRELCDAYTELNDPTAQRERFAEQLKDRQLGDDEAMDLDESFITALEYGLPPTGGLGMGIDRLTMLLTDSQNVKKKCIKRRKVPILIYQLWMFLLHFLKQHQRPSFLIAGQFDIRADQLLLDDLLTSEEKAVRLKVRECMEKEIAPIMTKYWEKAEFPFEVIPKLGALNISGGTIKGYGCPGLSVTGSAIALAEIARVDASCCTFILVHSSLAMLTIGLLGSEMQRQKYLPSLADLSSISCWGLTEPDYGSDASALRTTATKVEGGWILEGQKRWIGNSTFADVLVIFARNAATNQINGFIVQKDAPGLQCTKIENKIGLRMVQNGDILFKKVFVPDEDRLPGVNSFNDTSKVLAVSRVMVAWLPIGIAMGVYDMCHRYLKERKQFGAPLAAFQLNQQKLVQMLSNIQAMLLVGWRLCKLYESGKMTPGQASLGKSWNTLRARETVSLGRELLGGNGILTDFLVAKAFCDLEPIYTFEGTYDINTLVTGREITGLPSFKPAPLRPQSRL
;
A
#
# COMPACT_ATOMS: atom_id res chain seq x y z
N MET A 1 39.79 50.10 -79.09
CA MET A 1 39.27 50.67 -80.35
C MET A 1 37.85 50.18 -80.53
N ASP A 2 36.95 51.06 -80.90
CA ASP A 2 35.57 50.70 -81.25
C ASP A 2 35.50 49.73 -82.43
N SER A 3 34.44 48.92 -82.48
CA SER A 3 33.70 48.68 -83.72
C SER A 3 32.39 47.95 -83.43
N SER A 4 31.30 48.70 -83.55
CA SER A 4 29.97 48.16 -83.79
C SER A 4 29.86 47.66 -85.24
N VAL A 5 29.46 46.40 -85.45
CA VAL A 5 28.84 45.95 -86.71
C VAL A 5 27.73 44.94 -86.41
N SER A 6 26.59 45.12 -87.06
CA SER A 6 25.41 44.26 -87.00
C SER A 6 25.60 42.91 -87.71
N THR A 7 24.87 41.89 -87.28
CA THR A 7 24.63 40.65 -88.06
C THR A 7 23.14 40.33 -88.11
N GLU A 8 22.73 39.76 -89.25
CA GLU A 8 21.33 39.63 -89.68
C GLU A 8 20.52 38.59 -88.89
N PRO A 9 19.17 38.70 -88.85
CA PRO A 9 18.34 37.71 -88.17
C PRO A 9 18.37 36.34 -88.87
N LEU A 10 18.79 35.33 -88.12
CA LEU A 10 18.86 33.92 -88.55
C LEU A 10 17.53 33.41 -89.14
N SER A 11 17.62 32.76 -90.31
CA SER A 11 16.49 32.12 -90.99
C SER A 11 15.69 31.19 -90.07
N LYS A 12 14.35 31.16 -90.22
CA LYS A 12 13.41 30.32 -89.43
C LYS A 12 13.81 28.84 -89.35
N ASN A 13 14.54 28.32 -90.34
CA ASN A 13 15.03 26.94 -90.34
C ASN A 13 16.27 26.71 -89.44
N ALA A 14 17.11 27.73 -89.22
CA ALA A 14 18.25 27.67 -88.30
C ALA A 14 17.77 27.64 -86.85
N LEU A 15 16.89 28.58 -86.47
CA LEU A 15 16.25 28.62 -85.14
C LEU A 15 15.52 27.31 -84.78
N LYS A 16 14.89 26.66 -85.76
CA LYS A 16 14.22 25.36 -85.55
C LYS A 16 15.19 24.20 -85.38
N ARG A 17 16.39 24.25 -86.01
CA ARG A 17 17.47 23.29 -85.77
C ARG A 17 18.11 23.49 -84.40
N GLU A 18 18.34 24.74 -84.00
CA GLU A 18 18.95 25.07 -82.71
C GLU A 18 18.06 24.69 -81.52
N LYS A 19 16.74 24.94 -81.61
CA LYS A 19 15.77 24.43 -80.61
C LYS A 19 15.78 22.91 -80.53
N LYS A 20 15.76 22.19 -81.65
CA LYS A 20 15.85 20.72 -81.66
C LYS A 20 17.19 20.20 -81.13
N ALA A 21 18.29 20.93 -81.31
CA ALA A 21 19.59 20.58 -80.74
C ALA A 21 19.55 20.72 -79.20
N LYS A 22 19.06 21.85 -78.68
CA LYS A 22 18.92 22.10 -77.24
C LYS A 22 17.92 21.16 -76.55
N GLU A 23 16.79 20.85 -77.19
CA GLU A 23 15.85 19.82 -76.72
C GLU A 23 16.52 18.43 -76.69
N LYS A 24 17.34 18.09 -77.69
CA LYS A 24 18.06 16.81 -77.72
C LYS A 24 19.18 16.75 -76.67
N GLU A 25 19.90 17.84 -76.43
CA GLU A 25 20.88 17.93 -75.34
C GLU A 25 20.22 17.82 -73.96
N GLN A 26 19.10 18.51 -73.72
CA GLN A 26 18.32 18.32 -72.49
C GLN A 26 17.86 16.88 -72.34
N LEU A 27 17.31 16.26 -73.39
CA LEU A 27 16.86 14.86 -73.34
C LEU A 27 18.02 13.86 -73.15
N GLU A 28 19.23 14.17 -73.62
CA GLU A 28 20.44 13.38 -73.34
C GLU A 28 20.99 13.63 -71.93
N GLN A 29 20.90 14.85 -71.39
CA GLN A 29 21.24 15.14 -69.99
C GLN A 29 20.25 14.48 -69.02
N GLU A 30 18.94 14.55 -69.29
CA GLU A 30 17.91 13.84 -68.53
C GLU A 30 18.09 12.32 -68.62
N LYS A 31 18.42 11.76 -69.79
CA LYS A 31 18.74 10.34 -69.92
C LYS A 31 20.03 9.95 -69.20
N LYS A 32 21.05 10.80 -69.18
CA LYS A 32 22.27 10.56 -68.38
C LYS A 32 21.99 10.65 -66.88
N ALA A 33 21.22 11.64 -66.43
CA ALA A 33 20.79 11.77 -65.04
C ALA A 33 19.93 10.57 -64.61
N ALA A 34 18.98 10.16 -65.44
CA ALA A 34 18.16 8.97 -65.21
C ALA A 34 19.00 7.68 -65.23
N ALA A 35 20.02 7.56 -66.09
CA ALA A 35 20.92 6.41 -66.11
C ALA A 35 21.86 6.37 -64.90
N VAL A 36 22.30 7.52 -64.38
CA VAL A 36 23.07 7.61 -63.12
C VAL A 36 22.17 7.27 -61.93
N ALA A 37 20.96 7.84 -61.86
CA ALA A 37 19.97 7.49 -60.83
C ALA A 37 19.58 6.01 -60.89
N LYS A 38 19.43 5.44 -62.09
CA LYS A 38 19.14 4.01 -62.26
C LYS A 38 20.31 3.12 -61.86
N ARG A 39 21.56 3.50 -62.18
CA ARG A 39 22.76 2.80 -61.67
C ARG A 39 22.91 2.90 -60.15
N GLN A 40 22.53 4.02 -59.54
CA GLN A 40 22.49 4.18 -58.08
C GLN A 40 21.37 3.35 -57.44
N MET A 41 20.20 3.22 -58.08
CA MET A 41 19.13 2.31 -57.64
C MET A 41 19.51 0.84 -57.84
N GLU A 42 20.17 0.48 -58.95
CA GLU A 42 20.65 -0.89 -59.22
C GLU A 42 21.81 -1.30 -58.29
N GLN A 43 22.58 -0.34 -57.75
CA GLN A 43 23.53 -0.55 -56.63
C GLN A 43 22.87 -0.56 -55.23
N HIS A 44 21.55 -0.33 -55.13
CA HIS A 44 20.82 -0.37 -53.86
C HIS A 44 20.07 -1.70 -53.61
N ASN A 45 20.14 -2.66 -54.54
CA ASN A 45 19.79 -4.07 -54.29
C ASN A 45 20.99 -4.86 -53.73
N LEU A 46 21.60 -4.35 -52.66
CA LEU A 46 22.29 -5.22 -51.71
C LEU A 46 21.21 -5.98 -50.92
N PRO A 47 21.46 -7.23 -50.47
CA PRO A 47 20.53 -7.92 -49.58
C PRO A 47 20.19 -7.06 -48.36
N GLU A 48 19.02 -7.29 -47.74
CA GLU A 48 18.82 -6.82 -46.37
C GLU A 48 19.99 -7.29 -45.51
N ASN A 49 20.41 -6.49 -44.52
CA ASN A 49 21.58 -6.73 -43.65
C ASN A 49 21.44 -7.97 -42.73
N ASP A 50 20.51 -8.86 -43.07
CA ASP A 50 19.85 -9.86 -42.26
C ASP A 50 20.48 -11.25 -42.43
N ASP A 51 21.19 -11.47 -43.55
CA ASP A 51 21.99 -12.66 -43.87
C ASP A 51 23.51 -12.45 -43.68
N LEU A 52 23.94 -11.32 -43.10
CA LEU A 52 25.35 -11.02 -42.85
C LEU A 52 25.88 -11.72 -41.60
N ASP A 53 27.13 -12.19 -41.66
CA ASP A 53 27.85 -12.71 -40.49
C ASP A 53 27.90 -11.65 -39.36
N PRO A 54 27.67 -12.03 -38.07
CA PRO A 54 27.68 -11.08 -36.95
C PRO A 54 28.97 -10.26 -36.79
N THR A 55 30.12 -10.82 -37.19
CA THR A 55 31.44 -10.14 -37.17
C THR A 55 31.52 -9.13 -38.31
N GLN A 56 31.05 -9.49 -39.51
CA GLN A 56 30.97 -8.59 -40.65
C GLN A 56 29.99 -7.44 -40.40
N TYR A 57 28.85 -7.71 -39.75
CA TYR A 57 27.90 -6.69 -39.31
C TYR A 57 28.57 -5.68 -38.36
N LEU A 58 29.33 -6.17 -37.36
CA LEU A 58 30.09 -5.32 -36.44
C LEU A 58 31.11 -4.43 -37.19
N ALA A 59 31.91 -5.01 -38.10
CA ALA A 59 32.87 -4.26 -38.90
C ALA A 59 32.19 -3.19 -39.79
N ASN A 60 31.00 -3.47 -40.32
CA ASN A 60 30.21 -2.50 -41.10
C ASN A 60 29.67 -1.36 -40.23
N ARG A 61 29.24 -1.64 -38.98
CA ARG A 61 28.76 -0.63 -38.03
C ARG A 61 29.89 0.28 -37.53
N LEU A 62 31.09 -0.27 -37.30
CA LEU A 62 32.27 0.52 -36.90
C LEU A 62 32.68 1.51 -38.00
N ARG A 63 32.82 1.05 -39.24
CA ARG A 63 33.15 1.93 -40.40
C ARG A 63 32.13 3.05 -40.62
N ASN A 64 30.84 2.78 -40.37
CA ASN A 64 29.80 3.81 -40.44
C ASN A 64 29.98 4.88 -39.36
N ILE A 65 30.39 4.51 -38.14
CA ILE A 65 30.66 5.43 -37.03
C ILE A 65 31.90 6.29 -37.28
N GLU A 66 32.93 5.73 -37.90
CA GLU A 66 34.12 6.46 -38.34
C GLU A 66 33.74 7.50 -39.41
N SER A 67 33.01 7.10 -40.45
CA SER A 67 32.52 8.01 -41.49
C SER A 67 31.63 9.14 -40.95
N LEU A 68 30.79 8.88 -39.93
CA LEU A 68 30.02 9.93 -39.25
C LEU A 68 30.93 10.93 -38.52
N ARG A 69 31.95 10.45 -37.80
CA ARG A 69 32.94 11.31 -37.10
C ARG A 69 33.75 12.15 -38.08
N GLU A 70 34.21 11.56 -39.18
CA GLU A 70 34.92 12.26 -40.27
C GLU A 70 34.04 13.36 -40.91
N SER A 71 32.73 13.11 -41.00
CA SER A 71 31.73 14.08 -41.47
C SER A 71 31.36 15.14 -40.41
N GLY A 72 32.05 15.18 -39.26
CA GLY A 72 31.77 16.12 -38.16
C GLY A 72 30.51 15.82 -37.35
N ILE A 73 29.82 14.69 -37.62
CA ILE A 73 28.61 14.28 -36.91
C ILE A 73 29.01 13.44 -35.70
N ASN A 74 28.65 13.85 -34.49
CA ASN A 74 28.87 13.03 -33.29
C ASN A 74 27.81 11.89 -33.22
N PRO A 75 28.20 10.60 -33.34
CA PRO A 75 27.26 9.47 -33.26
C PRO A 75 26.83 9.11 -31.83
N TYR A 76 27.37 9.80 -30.81
CA TYR A 76 27.03 9.66 -29.39
C TYR A 76 26.78 11.05 -28.77
N PRO A 77 25.64 11.71 -29.09
CA PRO A 77 25.33 13.04 -28.56
C PRO A 77 25.21 13.06 -27.03
N HIS A 78 25.78 14.09 -26.39
CA HIS A 78 25.85 14.21 -24.93
C HIS A 78 24.48 14.27 -24.22
N LYS A 79 23.49 14.90 -24.86
CA LYS A 79 22.15 15.09 -24.27
C LYS A 79 21.08 15.11 -25.35
N PHE A 80 19.99 14.42 -25.08
CA PHE A 80 18.70 14.61 -25.73
C PHE A 80 17.68 14.92 -24.63
N PHE A 81 16.82 15.92 -24.85
CA PHE A 81 15.76 16.27 -23.92
C PHE A 81 14.51 15.46 -24.30
N ILE A 82 14.00 14.68 -23.35
CA ILE A 82 12.72 13.95 -23.46
C ILE A 82 11.65 14.74 -22.72
N THR A 83 10.47 14.90 -23.30
CA THR A 83 9.33 15.58 -22.63
C THR A 83 8.57 14.66 -21.69
N MET A 84 8.50 13.36 -22.01
CA MET A 84 7.85 12.33 -21.20
C MET A 84 8.39 10.94 -21.55
N SER A 85 8.11 9.95 -20.72
CA SER A 85 8.41 8.54 -21.02
C SER A 85 7.38 7.93 -21.97
N ILE A 86 7.75 6.83 -22.64
CA ILE A 86 6.84 6.10 -23.53
C ILE A 86 5.57 5.58 -22.81
N PRO A 87 5.63 5.03 -21.58
CA PRO A 87 4.41 4.70 -20.82
C PRO A 87 3.50 5.90 -20.54
N GLU A 88 4.05 7.06 -20.19
CA GLU A 88 3.26 8.29 -19.95
C GLU A 88 2.62 8.81 -21.24
N PHE A 89 3.35 8.77 -22.37
CA PHE A 89 2.81 9.09 -23.69
C PHE A 89 1.61 8.19 -24.03
N ILE A 90 1.73 6.88 -23.83
CA ILE A 90 0.64 5.94 -24.10
C ILE A 90 -0.56 6.25 -23.20
N SER A 91 -0.34 6.40 -21.89
CA SER A 91 -1.40 6.74 -20.93
C SER A 91 -2.11 8.05 -21.29
N ARG A 92 -1.35 9.09 -21.66
CA ARG A 92 -1.90 10.41 -22.01
C ARG A 92 -2.66 10.41 -23.34
N TYR A 93 -2.21 9.71 -24.38
CA TYR A 93 -2.76 9.82 -25.73
C TYR A 93 -3.52 8.58 -26.25
N ALA A 94 -3.69 7.53 -25.43
CA ALA A 94 -4.49 6.35 -25.81
C ALA A 94 -5.95 6.68 -26.16
N HIS A 95 -6.49 7.79 -25.66
CA HIS A 95 -7.88 8.22 -25.87
C HIS A 95 -8.16 8.83 -27.27
N LEU A 96 -7.13 9.21 -28.04
CA LEU A 96 -7.30 9.81 -29.37
C LEU A 96 -8.08 8.89 -30.32
N ASN A 97 -8.81 9.45 -31.28
CA ASN A 97 -9.56 8.69 -32.28
C ASN A 97 -8.65 8.23 -33.44
N THR A 98 -9.08 7.21 -34.18
CA THR A 98 -8.35 6.72 -35.36
C THR A 98 -8.23 7.81 -36.42
N GLY A 99 -7.00 8.19 -36.79
CA GLY A 99 -6.75 9.30 -37.72
C GLY A 99 -6.77 10.68 -37.08
N GLU A 100 -6.83 10.79 -35.74
CA GLU A 100 -6.64 12.03 -35.00
C GLU A 100 -5.15 12.26 -34.72
N PHE A 101 -4.65 13.47 -34.99
CA PHE A 101 -3.26 13.88 -34.78
C PHE A 101 -3.17 15.40 -34.46
N PRO A 102 -3.14 15.78 -33.17
CA PRO A 102 -2.96 17.19 -32.79
C PRO A 102 -1.52 17.66 -33.06
N GLU A 103 -1.29 18.28 -34.23
CA GLU A 103 0.02 18.74 -34.72
C GLU A 103 0.65 19.88 -33.90
N ASP A 104 -0.19 20.57 -33.12
CA ASP A 104 0.14 21.66 -32.20
C ASP A 104 0.89 21.18 -30.94
N ILE A 105 0.70 19.92 -30.55
CA ILE A 105 1.36 19.33 -29.39
C ILE A 105 2.73 18.77 -29.78
N ASP A 106 3.76 19.61 -29.74
CA ASP A 106 5.15 19.19 -29.93
C ASP A 106 5.73 18.49 -28.68
N MET A 107 6.45 17.40 -28.89
CA MET A 107 7.01 16.56 -27.82
C MET A 107 8.21 15.74 -28.29
N SER A 108 8.94 15.18 -27.34
CA SER A 108 10.07 14.29 -27.61
C SER A 108 10.09 13.02 -26.77
N LEU A 109 10.36 11.90 -27.42
CA LEU A 109 10.49 10.56 -26.85
C LEU A 109 11.87 9.98 -27.18
N ALA A 110 12.33 9.02 -26.38
CA ALA A 110 13.52 8.23 -26.70
C ALA A 110 13.33 6.76 -26.32
N GLY A 111 13.99 5.87 -27.06
CA GLY A 111 13.90 4.43 -26.82
C GLY A 111 14.81 3.61 -27.74
N ARG A 112 14.72 2.28 -27.62
CA ARG A 112 15.42 1.34 -28.51
C ARG A 112 14.54 0.93 -29.68
N VAL A 113 15.07 0.96 -30.91
CA VAL A 113 14.42 0.43 -32.11
C VAL A 113 14.34 -1.10 -32.02
N ILE A 114 13.13 -1.66 -31.90
CA ILE A 114 12.90 -3.11 -31.87
C ILE A 114 12.56 -3.66 -33.26
N SER A 115 11.77 -2.91 -34.03
CA SER A 115 11.51 -3.18 -35.43
C SER A 115 11.60 -1.88 -36.26
N LYS A 116 11.93 -2.05 -37.54
CA LYS A 116 12.02 -1.01 -38.56
C LYS A 116 11.39 -1.59 -39.83
N ARG A 117 10.49 -0.85 -40.47
CA ARG A 117 9.84 -1.22 -41.72
C ARG A 117 9.80 0.00 -42.65
N ALA A 118 10.09 -0.18 -43.92
CA ALA A 118 9.93 0.87 -44.93
C ALA A 118 8.72 0.57 -45.80
N SER A 119 7.89 1.57 -46.09
CA SER A 119 6.82 1.46 -47.10
C SER A 119 7.18 2.17 -48.40
N SER A 120 8.14 3.10 -48.35
CA SER A 120 8.81 3.74 -49.48
C SER A 120 10.06 4.45 -48.96
N SER A 121 10.89 5.02 -49.83
CA SER A 121 11.98 5.93 -49.42
C SER A 121 11.50 7.20 -48.71
N LYS A 122 10.19 7.48 -48.70
CA LYS A 122 9.57 8.66 -48.07
C LYS A 122 8.77 8.33 -46.80
N LEU A 123 8.66 7.05 -46.40
CA LEU A 123 7.84 6.64 -45.27
C LEU A 123 8.40 5.40 -44.56
N TYR A 124 8.80 5.59 -43.31
CA TYR A 124 9.35 4.57 -42.42
C TYR A 124 8.52 4.45 -41.14
N PHE A 125 8.36 3.22 -40.69
CA PHE A 125 7.72 2.86 -39.43
C PHE A 125 8.76 2.23 -38.51
N TYR A 126 8.91 2.76 -37.31
CA TYR A 126 9.72 2.15 -36.26
C TYR A 126 8.84 1.75 -35.08
N GLU A 127 9.32 0.79 -34.32
CA GLU A 127 8.74 0.40 -33.04
C GLU A 127 9.77 0.70 -31.94
N LEU A 128 9.46 1.69 -31.10
CA LEU A 128 10.31 2.13 -30.01
C LEU A 128 9.94 1.44 -28.71
N LEU A 129 10.91 0.81 -28.04
CA LEU A 129 10.79 0.26 -26.70
C LEU A 129 11.46 1.18 -25.67
N GLY A 130 10.71 1.62 -24.65
CA GLY A 130 11.23 2.40 -23.51
C GLY A 130 10.27 2.33 -22.32
N GLY A 131 10.79 2.43 -21.10
CA GLY A 131 10.01 2.27 -19.85
C GLY A 131 9.41 0.87 -19.61
N GLY A 132 9.48 -0.03 -20.60
CA GLY A 132 8.82 -1.33 -20.61
C GLY A 132 7.70 -1.43 -21.66
N ALA A 133 7.22 -0.30 -22.16
CA ALA A 133 6.15 -0.21 -23.17
C ALA A 133 6.70 0.09 -24.58
N ARG A 134 5.83 -0.07 -25.59
CA ARG A 134 6.16 0.16 -27.00
C ARG A 134 5.27 1.22 -27.63
N VAL A 135 5.83 2.01 -28.54
CA VAL A 135 5.11 3.01 -29.33
C VAL A 135 5.59 2.97 -30.78
N GLN A 136 4.68 3.22 -31.73
CA GLN A 136 5.05 3.40 -33.13
C GLN A 136 5.68 4.79 -33.33
N VAL A 137 6.73 4.87 -34.14
CA VAL A 137 7.20 6.11 -34.74
C VAL A 137 6.85 6.06 -36.22
N LEU A 138 6.10 7.04 -36.69
CA LEU A 138 5.84 7.26 -38.11
C LEU A 138 6.75 8.40 -38.56
N ALA A 139 7.78 8.07 -39.34
CA ALA A 139 8.69 9.04 -39.93
C ALA A 139 8.34 9.19 -41.41
N SER A 140 7.92 10.38 -41.82
CA SER A 140 7.56 10.70 -43.20
C SER A 140 8.41 11.86 -43.72
N ALA A 141 8.77 11.82 -45.00
CA ALA A 141 9.49 12.92 -45.66
C ALA A 141 8.63 14.17 -45.89
N ARG A 142 7.31 14.11 -45.59
CA ARG A 142 6.41 15.27 -45.62
C ARG A 142 6.47 16.06 -44.32
N ASP A 143 6.55 15.34 -43.20
CA ASP A 143 6.41 15.91 -41.86
C ASP A 143 7.79 16.27 -41.26
N SER A 144 8.88 15.92 -41.94
CA SER A 144 10.24 16.06 -41.44
C SER A 144 10.86 17.44 -41.70
N ASP A 145 11.69 17.88 -40.75
CA ASP A 145 12.42 19.16 -40.79
C ASP A 145 13.56 19.22 -41.85
N VAL A 146 13.79 18.14 -42.63
CA VAL A 146 14.88 18.01 -43.62
C VAL A 146 14.37 17.58 -45.01
N ASP A 147 15.16 17.84 -46.06
CA ASP A 147 14.78 17.46 -47.42
C ASP A 147 14.67 15.94 -47.64
N ALA A 148 13.96 15.53 -48.69
CA ALA A 148 13.64 14.12 -48.94
C ALA A 148 14.88 13.23 -49.21
N VAL A 149 16.01 13.79 -49.67
CA VAL A 149 17.25 13.05 -49.91
C VAL A 149 17.99 12.86 -48.58
N GLN A 150 18.14 13.93 -47.80
CA GLN A 150 18.70 13.87 -46.44
C GLN A 150 17.89 12.93 -45.54
N PHE A 151 16.56 13.02 -45.60
CA PHE A 151 15.65 12.10 -44.92
C PHE A 151 15.96 10.65 -45.26
N SER A 152 15.93 10.27 -46.56
CA SER A 152 16.18 8.89 -46.99
C SER A 152 17.56 8.38 -46.54
N ASN A 153 18.61 9.22 -46.67
CA ASN A 153 19.95 8.87 -46.22
C ASN A 153 19.99 8.64 -44.71
N TYR A 154 19.41 9.54 -43.91
CA TYR A 154 19.36 9.42 -42.46
C TYR A 154 18.61 8.16 -42.02
N GLN A 155 17.41 7.94 -42.56
CA GLN A 155 16.60 6.77 -42.26
C GLN A 155 17.32 5.47 -42.68
N SER A 156 18.15 5.47 -43.73
CA SER A 156 18.91 4.27 -44.14
C SER A 156 19.94 3.83 -43.08
N GLY A 157 20.58 4.77 -42.37
CA GLY A 157 21.65 4.53 -41.39
C GLY A 157 21.17 3.93 -40.06
N VAL A 158 19.93 4.24 -39.65
CA VAL A 158 19.28 3.68 -38.45
C VAL A 158 19.08 2.17 -38.61
N LYS A 159 19.53 1.36 -37.65
CA LYS A 159 19.35 -0.10 -37.65
C LYS A 159 18.57 -0.57 -36.42
N ARG A 160 18.10 -1.82 -36.47
CA ARG A 160 17.47 -2.51 -35.34
C ARG A 160 18.46 -2.58 -34.18
N GLY A 161 17.98 -2.24 -32.98
CA GLY A 161 18.78 -2.16 -31.76
C GLY A 161 19.29 -0.76 -31.41
N ASP A 162 19.27 0.21 -32.32
CA ASP A 162 19.77 1.56 -32.04
C ASP A 162 18.91 2.26 -30.96
N ILE A 163 19.55 3.06 -30.10
CA ILE A 163 18.84 4.03 -29.26
C ILE A 163 18.65 5.30 -30.09
N ILE A 164 17.41 5.76 -30.19
CA ILE A 164 17.02 6.96 -30.93
C ILE A 164 16.24 7.92 -30.04
N GLY A 165 16.33 9.21 -30.36
CA GLY A 165 15.47 10.28 -29.89
C GLY A 165 14.61 10.78 -31.06
N VAL A 166 13.34 11.04 -30.80
CA VAL A 166 12.36 11.49 -31.79
C VAL A 166 11.67 12.72 -31.23
N ARG A 167 11.55 13.78 -32.04
CA ARG A 167 10.72 14.95 -31.77
C ARG A 167 9.58 14.98 -32.79
N GLY A 168 8.37 15.31 -32.35
CA GLY A 168 7.18 15.12 -33.16
C GLY A 168 5.90 15.41 -32.39
N TYR A 169 4.77 14.94 -32.93
CA TYR A 169 3.44 15.15 -32.38
C TYR A 169 2.70 13.81 -32.21
N PRO A 170 1.72 13.71 -31.28
CA PRO A 170 0.98 12.48 -31.04
C PRO A 170 -0.08 12.25 -32.11
N GLY A 171 -0.51 11.01 -32.30
CA GLY A 171 -1.71 10.71 -33.06
C GLY A 171 -1.95 9.22 -33.20
N LYS A 172 -3.09 8.83 -33.78
CA LYS A 172 -3.32 7.46 -34.23
C LYS A 172 -3.28 7.37 -35.75
N SER A 173 -2.53 6.40 -36.25
CA SER A 173 -2.50 6.09 -37.68
C SER A 173 -3.90 5.70 -38.18
N LYS A 174 -4.11 5.68 -39.51
CA LYS A 174 -5.37 5.21 -40.12
C LYS A 174 -5.71 3.74 -39.80
N ARG A 175 -4.78 2.98 -39.19
CA ARG A 175 -4.98 1.61 -38.70
C ARG A 175 -5.31 1.54 -37.21
N GLY A 176 -5.49 2.67 -36.53
CA GLY A 176 -5.80 2.77 -35.09
C GLY A 176 -4.59 2.66 -34.15
N GLU A 177 -3.38 2.48 -34.69
CA GLU A 177 -2.15 2.32 -33.90
C GLU A 177 -1.62 3.68 -33.40
N LEU A 178 -1.41 3.81 -32.08
CA LEU A 178 -0.91 5.02 -31.45
C LEU A 178 0.56 5.26 -31.81
N SER A 179 0.85 6.43 -32.35
CA SER A 179 2.13 6.78 -32.97
C SER A 179 2.60 8.17 -32.55
N ILE A 180 3.91 8.38 -32.51
CA ILE A 180 4.52 9.71 -32.63
C ILE A 180 4.87 9.95 -34.11
N PHE A 181 4.42 11.06 -34.66
CA PHE A 181 4.70 11.52 -36.02
C PHE A 181 5.95 12.39 -35.99
N ALA A 182 7.06 11.90 -36.55
CA ALA A 182 8.38 12.47 -36.36
C ALA A 182 8.65 13.69 -37.26
N LYS A 183 8.86 14.85 -36.64
CA LYS A 183 9.41 16.07 -37.27
C LYS A 183 10.93 15.96 -37.40
N SER A 184 11.60 15.61 -36.31
CA SER A 184 13.04 15.34 -36.28
C SER A 184 13.38 14.05 -35.54
N PHE A 185 14.51 13.46 -35.90
CA PHE A 185 14.93 12.14 -35.48
C PHE A 185 16.46 12.13 -35.31
N ILE A 186 16.98 11.58 -34.21
CA ILE A 186 18.41 11.48 -33.96
C ILE A 186 18.79 10.11 -33.35
N VAL A 187 19.88 9.50 -33.84
CA VAL A 187 20.53 8.34 -33.18
C VAL A 187 21.32 8.83 -31.97
N LEU A 188 21.02 8.27 -30.80
CA LEU A 188 21.65 8.61 -29.52
C LEU A 188 22.76 7.64 -29.14
N ALA A 189 22.61 6.36 -29.49
CA ALA A 189 23.64 5.34 -29.37
C ALA A 189 23.40 4.20 -30.37
N PRO A 190 24.25 4.02 -31.40
CA PRO A 190 24.11 2.92 -32.35
C PRO A 190 24.40 1.56 -31.70
N CYS A 191 23.63 0.55 -32.10
CA CYS A 191 23.90 -0.85 -31.80
C CYS A 191 24.85 -1.43 -32.85
N LEU A 192 25.95 -2.01 -32.37
CA LEU A 192 27.03 -2.53 -33.22
C LEU A 192 26.90 -4.03 -33.52
N HIS A 193 26.11 -4.76 -32.73
CA HIS A 193 25.89 -6.19 -32.88
C HIS A 193 24.51 -6.48 -33.46
N MET A 194 24.39 -7.57 -34.21
CA MET A 194 23.09 -8.07 -34.65
C MET A 194 22.30 -8.64 -33.45
N LEU A 195 21.12 -8.09 -33.18
CA LEU A 195 20.25 -8.60 -32.12
C LEU A 195 19.56 -9.92 -32.53
N PRO A 196 19.45 -10.92 -31.63
CA PRO A 196 18.77 -12.18 -31.92
C PRO A 196 17.37 -11.99 -32.52
N ARG A 197 17.00 -12.89 -33.43
CA ARG A 197 15.66 -12.97 -34.03
C ARG A 197 14.89 -14.11 -33.40
N ARG A 198 13.56 -14.02 -33.41
CA ARG A 198 12.71 -15.17 -33.09
C ARG A 198 12.79 -16.09 -34.30
N LEU A 199 13.42 -17.26 -34.15
CA LEU A 199 13.37 -18.29 -35.17
C LEU A 199 11.90 -18.71 -35.34
N THR A 200 11.34 -18.50 -36.53
CA THR A 200 10.04 -19.07 -36.92
C THR A 200 10.23 -20.55 -37.18
N SER A 201 10.32 -21.36 -36.13
CA SER A 201 10.10 -22.80 -36.22
C SER A 201 8.64 -23.02 -36.60
N SER A 202 8.44 -23.81 -37.65
CA SER A 202 7.16 -24.15 -38.25
C SER A 202 6.20 -24.83 -37.26
N ILE A 203 4.89 -24.56 -37.44
CA ILE A 203 3.76 -25.23 -36.78
C ILE A 203 3.60 -24.87 -35.28
N VAL A 204 2.77 -23.86 -34.97
CA VAL A 204 1.57 -23.91 -34.08
C VAL A 204 0.87 -22.53 -34.12
N ASP A 205 -0.45 -22.52 -34.32
CA ASP A 205 -1.42 -21.41 -34.17
C ASP A 205 -1.24 -20.07 -34.92
N GLU A 206 -1.76 -20.03 -36.15
CA GLU A 206 -2.22 -18.79 -36.81
C GLU A 206 -3.56 -18.25 -36.22
N THR A 207 -4.21 -19.02 -35.35
CA THR A 207 -5.54 -18.80 -34.76
C THR A 207 -5.61 -17.66 -33.73
N ARG A 208 -4.49 -17.16 -33.23
CA ARG A 208 -4.44 -16.09 -32.20
C ARG A 208 -4.24 -14.67 -32.71
N THR A 209 -4.19 -14.47 -34.03
CA THR A 209 -3.75 -13.20 -34.64
C THR A 209 -4.87 -12.23 -35.04
N GLN A 210 -6.13 -12.46 -34.65
CA GLN A 210 -7.28 -11.63 -35.09
C GLN A 210 -7.88 -10.68 -34.03
N ASN A 211 -7.55 -10.79 -32.73
CA ASN A 211 -8.14 -9.96 -31.67
C ASN A 211 -7.16 -8.99 -30.98
N PHE A 212 -6.26 -8.35 -31.74
CA PHE A 212 -5.46 -7.22 -31.24
C PHE A 212 -6.16 -5.87 -31.47
N GLN A 213 -7.28 -5.66 -30.78
CA GLN A 213 -7.89 -4.35 -30.56
C GLN A 213 -7.87 -4.02 -29.06
N GLY A 214 -7.16 -2.96 -28.67
CA GLY A 214 -7.49 -2.20 -27.46
C GLY A 214 -6.71 -2.46 -26.15
N THR A 215 -5.78 -3.41 -26.04
CA THR A 215 -5.01 -3.64 -24.79
C THR A 215 -3.53 -3.27 -24.92
N THR A 216 -3.15 -2.12 -24.35
CA THR A 216 -1.78 -1.59 -24.33
C THR A 216 -0.90 -2.20 -23.23
N ALA A 217 -0.92 -3.53 -23.10
CA ALA A 217 0.01 -4.27 -22.26
C ALA A 217 0.48 -5.52 -23.01
N TYR A 218 1.80 -5.66 -23.17
CA TYR A 218 2.40 -6.98 -23.35
C TYR A 218 1.96 -7.85 -22.17
N ASP A 219 1.63 -9.13 -22.39
CA ASP A 219 1.30 -10.08 -21.32
C ASP A 219 2.33 -9.99 -20.18
N THR A 220 1.94 -9.26 -19.13
CA THR A 220 2.87 -8.86 -18.09
C THR A 220 2.76 -9.91 -17.02
N TRP A 221 3.49 -11.02 -17.23
CA TRP A 221 3.69 -12.09 -16.24
C TRP A 221 3.73 -11.49 -14.83
N THR A 222 2.81 -11.93 -13.98
CA THR A 222 2.65 -11.42 -12.62
C THR A 222 3.25 -12.39 -11.58
N PRO A 223 3.63 -11.94 -10.38
CA PRO A 223 4.08 -12.84 -9.34
C PRO A 223 3.02 -13.92 -9.04
N GLY A 224 3.43 -15.18 -9.00
CA GLY A 224 2.52 -16.33 -8.87
C GLY A 224 2.05 -16.96 -10.18
N ASP A 225 2.25 -16.31 -11.33
CA ASP A 225 2.02 -16.92 -12.64
C ASP A 225 3.11 -17.93 -13.00
N LEU A 226 2.69 -18.97 -13.74
CA LEU A 226 3.61 -19.92 -14.37
C LEU A 226 4.46 -19.25 -15.44
N ARG A 227 5.70 -19.70 -15.59
CA ARG A 227 6.61 -19.18 -16.61
C ARG A 227 6.50 -19.96 -17.91
N ASN A 228 6.68 -19.26 -19.03
CA ASN A 228 6.80 -19.88 -20.35
C ASN A 228 8.13 -19.50 -21.03
N PRO A 229 9.25 -20.17 -20.71
CA PRO A 229 10.53 -19.90 -21.36
C PRO A 229 10.59 -20.28 -22.84
N GLU A 230 9.67 -21.10 -23.35
CA GLU A 230 9.53 -21.37 -24.78
C GLU A 230 9.10 -20.12 -25.57
N SER A 231 8.44 -19.15 -24.92
CA SER A 231 8.14 -17.84 -25.52
C SER A 231 9.38 -16.97 -25.80
N TYR A 232 10.55 -17.32 -25.24
CA TYR A 232 11.73 -16.45 -25.28
C TYR A 232 12.42 -16.40 -26.64
N VAL A 233 12.89 -15.20 -26.97
CA VAL A 233 13.64 -14.92 -28.20
C VAL A 233 15.11 -15.32 -28.03
N LEU A 234 15.68 -15.04 -26.86
CA LEU A 234 16.98 -15.59 -26.47
C LEU A 234 16.73 -16.75 -25.50
N ARG A 235 16.94 -17.99 -25.96
CA ARG A 235 16.65 -19.22 -25.18
C ARG A 235 17.85 -19.73 -24.39
N ASP A 236 19.04 -19.80 -25.02
CA ASP A 236 20.25 -20.37 -24.44
C ASP A 236 20.55 -19.82 -23.03
N GLN A 237 20.61 -20.71 -22.04
CA GLN A 237 20.75 -20.31 -20.66
C GLN A 237 22.12 -19.69 -20.36
N GLU A 238 23.19 -20.16 -20.98
CA GLU A 238 24.54 -19.66 -20.68
C GLU A 238 24.73 -18.22 -21.16
N THR A 239 24.37 -17.94 -22.42
CA THR A 239 24.39 -16.60 -23.00
C THR A 239 23.53 -15.64 -22.17
N ARG A 240 22.33 -16.04 -21.75
CA ARG A 240 21.45 -15.21 -20.91
C ARG A 240 22.04 -14.88 -19.54
N TYR A 241 22.75 -15.82 -18.92
CA TYR A 241 23.35 -15.61 -17.61
C TYR A 241 24.66 -14.81 -17.69
N ARG A 242 25.45 -14.96 -18.76
CA ARG A 242 26.68 -14.18 -19.00
C ARG A 242 26.38 -12.78 -19.53
N GLN A 243 25.46 -12.65 -20.48
CA GLN A 243 25.04 -11.42 -21.13
C GLN A 243 23.65 -10.99 -20.64
N ARG A 244 23.51 -10.75 -19.33
CA ARG A 244 22.20 -10.40 -18.72
C ARG A 244 21.54 -9.18 -19.36
N TYR A 245 22.33 -8.23 -19.86
CA TYR A 245 21.83 -7.06 -20.60
C TYR A 245 21.06 -7.44 -21.87
N LEU A 246 21.45 -8.51 -22.55
CA LEU A 246 20.79 -9.03 -23.75
C LEU A 246 19.51 -9.78 -23.37
N ASP A 247 19.55 -10.60 -22.31
CA ASP A 247 18.36 -11.29 -21.77
C ASP A 247 17.27 -10.28 -21.34
N LEU A 248 17.64 -9.21 -20.62
CA LEU A 248 16.73 -8.13 -20.21
C LEU A 248 16.18 -7.31 -21.39
N MET A 249 16.89 -7.29 -22.53
CA MET A 249 16.47 -6.60 -23.75
C MET A 249 15.51 -7.45 -24.59
N MET A 250 15.79 -8.75 -24.70
CA MET A 250 15.08 -9.67 -25.58
C MET A 250 13.87 -10.36 -24.93
N ASN A 251 13.90 -10.57 -23.60
CA ASN A 251 12.88 -11.33 -22.87
C ASN A 251 12.22 -10.44 -21.79
N PRO A 252 11.08 -9.77 -22.08
CA PRO A 252 10.44 -8.82 -21.17
C PRO A 252 10.11 -9.38 -19.78
N GLU A 253 9.69 -10.64 -19.72
CA GLU A 253 9.38 -11.38 -18.48
C GLU A 253 10.53 -11.32 -17.47
N VAL A 254 11.79 -11.39 -17.94
CA VAL A 254 12.97 -11.37 -17.05
C VAL A 254 13.04 -10.05 -16.26
N ARG A 255 12.63 -8.93 -16.85
CA ARG A 255 12.55 -7.64 -16.14
C ARG A 255 11.49 -7.68 -15.03
N ALA A 256 10.37 -8.38 -15.25
CA ALA A 256 9.35 -8.58 -14.23
C ALA A 256 9.89 -9.43 -13.06
N LEU A 257 10.65 -10.52 -13.32
CA LEU A 257 11.29 -11.32 -12.27
C LEU A 257 12.19 -10.47 -11.34
N PHE A 258 12.98 -9.54 -11.90
CA PHE A 258 13.81 -8.62 -11.11
C PHE A 258 12.99 -7.56 -10.36
N ARG A 259 11.89 -7.06 -10.96
CA ARG A 259 10.93 -6.18 -10.25
C ARG A 259 10.27 -6.91 -9.09
N THR A 260 9.89 -8.19 -9.24
CA THR A 260 9.34 -9.00 -8.13
C THR A 260 10.37 -9.18 -7.02
N ARG A 261 11.64 -9.44 -7.33
CA ARG A 261 12.71 -9.46 -6.31
C ARG A 261 12.79 -8.14 -5.55
N ALA A 262 12.77 -7.00 -6.26
CA ALA A 262 12.81 -5.69 -5.62
C ALA A 262 11.59 -5.46 -4.74
N ARG A 263 10.37 -5.79 -5.20
CA ARG A 263 9.14 -5.72 -4.41
C ARG A 263 9.21 -6.58 -3.14
N ILE A 264 9.76 -7.80 -3.21
CA ILE A 264 9.99 -8.66 -2.04
C ILE A 264 10.87 -7.95 -1.02
N ILE A 265 12.04 -7.44 -1.45
CA ILE A 265 12.99 -6.74 -0.56
C ILE A 265 12.36 -5.48 0.06
N SER A 266 11.68 -4.66 -0.75
CA SER A 266 10.98 -3.46 -0.27
C SER A 266 9.88 -3.80 0.73
N TYR A 267 9.08 -4.83 0.46
CA TYR A 267 8.02 -5.28 1.37
C TYR A 267 8.58 -5.70 2.73
N ILE A 268 9.70 -6.44 2.74
CA ILE A 268 10.29 -6.93 3.99
C ILE A 268 10.89 -5.79 4.80
N ARG A 269 11.55 -4.81 4.16
CA ARG A 269 11.94 -3.56 4.83
C ARG A 269 10.73 -2.90 5.46
N SER A 270 9.72 -2.56 4.67
CA SER A 270 8.51 -1.91 5.18
C SER A 270 7.81 -2.69 6.29
N PHE A 271 7.80 -4.02 6.25
CA PHE A 271 7.25 -4.84 7.33
C PHE A 271 8.06 -4.73 8.63
N LEU A 272 9.40 -4.78 8.55
CA LEU A 272 10.29 -4.71 9.71
C LEU A 272 10.40 -3.28 10.26
N ASP A 273 10.45 -2.27 9.38
CA ASP A 273 10.43 -0.86 9.72
C ASP A 273 9.12 -0.48 10.44
N ASN A 274 7.97 -1.00 9.98
CA ASN A 274 6.68 -0.83 10.65
C ASN A 274 6.58 -1.57 11.99
N LEU A 275 7.47 -2.53 12.26
CA LEU A 275 7.64 -3.18 13.56
C LEU A 275 8.81 -2.58 14.37
N GLU A 276 9.29 -1.39 13.97
CA GLU A 276 10.36 -0.63 14.63
C GLU A 276 11.69 -1.37 14.76
N PHE A 277 12.00 -2.29 13.84
CA PHE A 277 13.36 -2.82 13.74
C PHE A 277 14.28 -1.79 13.07
N LEU A 278 15.51 -1.69 13.55
CA LEU A 278 16.56 -0.90 12.93
C LEU A 278 17.28 -1.72 11.85
N GLU A 279 17.30 -1.25 10.60
CA GLU A 279 18.20 -1.81 9.58
C GLU A 279 19.65 -1.45 9.94
N VAL A 280 20.52 -2.44 10.03
CA VAL A 280 21.93 -2.31 10.39
C VAL A 280 22.83 -3.04 9.38
N GLU A 281 24.09 -2.65 9.33
CA GLU A 281 25.14 -3.33 8.56
C GLU A 281 26.23 -3.81 9.51
N THR A 282 26.50 -5.12 9.53
CA THR A 282 27.55 -5.75 10.34
C THR A 282 28.77 -6.12 9.49
N PRO A 283 29.96 -6.33 10.08
CA PRO A 283 31.16 -6.68 9.33
C PRO A 283 30.95 -7.89 8.39
N SER A 284 31.44 -7.76 7.16
CA SER A 284 31.43 -8.86 6.17
C SER A 284 32.74 -9.66 6.13
N MET A 285 33.76 -9.19 6.85
CA MET A 285 35.08 -9.79 7.01
C MET A 285 35.37 -9.85 8.52
N ASN A 286 35.62 -11.05 9.04
CA ASN A 286 35.69 -11.35 10.47
C ASN A 286 37.02 -12.04 10.79
N LEU A 287 37.52 -11.90 12.02
CA LEU A 287 38.67 -12.68 12.51
C LEU A 287 38.33 -14.16 12.73
N THR A 288 37.08 -14.47 13.07
CA THR A 288 36.54 -15.83 13.21
C THR A 288 35.22 -15.96 12.45
N ALA A 289 34.96 -17.14 11.89
CA ALA A 289 33.69 -17.46 11.23
C ALA A 289 32.73 -18.13 12.23
N GLY A 290 31.49 -17.63 12.30
CA GLY A 290 30.46 -18.17 13.19
C GLY A 290 29.06 -17.66 12.87
N GLY A 291 28.06 -18.11 13.64
CA GLY A 291 26.64 -17.79 13.41
C GLY A 291 25.94 -18.68 12.37
N ALA A 292 26.59 -19.74 11.90
CA ALA A 292 26.02 -20.81 11.10
C ALA A 292 27.04 -21.94 10.96
N SER A 293 26.59 -23.20 10.92
CA SER A 293 27.39 -24.32 10.44
C SER A 293 27.58 -24.17 8.93
N ALA A 294 28.77 -23.77 8.50
CA ALA A 294 29.06 -23.39 7.12
C ALA A 294 30.56 -23.19 6.89
N ARG A 295 31.07 -23.66 5.74
CA ARG A 295 32.48 -23.46 5.39
C ARG A 295 32.73 -22.01 4.93
N PRO A 296 33.64 -21.24 5.55
CA PRO A 296 33.90 -19.86 5.15
C PRO A 296 34.78 -19.74 3.91
N PHE A 297 34.78 -18.55 3.28
CA PHE A 297 35.88 -18.14 2.39
C PHE A 297 36.95 -17.42 3.20
N ILE A 298 38.22 -17.74 2.94
CA ILE A 298 39.39 -17.11 3.56
C ILE A 298 39.96 -16.05 2.62
N THR A 299 40.41 -14.93 3.17
CA THR A 299 41.13 -13.86 2.48
C THR A 299 42.17 -13.27 3.43
N HIS A 300 43.09 -12.44 2.93
CA HIS A 300 44.15 -11.81 3.71
C HIS A 300 44.05 -10.28 3.63
N HIS A 301 44.40 -9.58 4.71
CA HIS A 301 44.43 -8.11 4.77
C HIS A 301 45.87 -7.59 4.83
N ASN A 302 46.44 -7.26 3.67
CA ASN A 302 47.86 -6.95 3.48
C ASN A 302 48.49 -5.95 4.48
N GLU A 303 47.75 -4.93 4.93
CA GLU A 303 48.27 -3.90 5.85
C GLU A 303 48.26 -4.36 7.33
N LEU A 304 47.40 -5.32 7.67
CA LEU A 304 47.27 -5.85 9.02
C LEU A 304 47.98 -7.21 9.18
N ASP A 305 48.58 -7.72 8.09
CA ASP A 305 49.21 -9.04 7.97
C ASP A 305 48.39 -10.17 8.65
N THR A 306 47.08 -10.16 8.39
CA THR A 306 46.13 -11.05 9.10
C THR A 306 45.15 -11.72 8.13
N GLU A 307 44.82 -12.97 8.44
CA GLU A 307 43.77 -13.70 7.73
C GLU A 307 42.40 -13.26 8.23
N LEU A 308 41.45 -13.16 7.30
CA LEU A 308 40.06 -12.79 7.57
C LEU A 308 39.13 -13.75 6.84
N PHE A 309 38.02 -14.06 7.50
CA PHE A 309 36.97 -14.93 6.98
C PHE A 309 35.81 -14.07 6.47
N MET A 310 35.37 -14.32 5.25
CA MET A 310 34.12 -13.74 4.76
C MET A 310 32.95 -14.33 5.55
N ARG A 311 32.05 -13.49 6.07
CA ARG A 311 30.97 -13.95 6.95
C ARG A 311 30.07 -15.02 6.34
N VAL A 312 29.74 -16.02 7.15
CA VAL A 312 28.73 -17.06 6.83
C VAL A 312 27.32 -16.69 7.36
N SER A 313 27.29 -15.82 8.37
CA SER A 313 26.12 -15.25 9.03
C SER A 313 26.53 -13.94 9.75
N PRO A 314 25.62 -12.95 9.94
CA PRO A 314 25.83 -11.76 10.76
C PRO A 314 25.38 -11.96 12.23
N GLU A 315 24.81 -13.13 12.57
CA GLU A 315 24.16 -13.45 13.85
C GLU A 315 24.90 -12.95 15.10
N LEU A 316 26.18 -13.30 15.26
CA LEU A 316 26.93 -12.99 16.48
C LEU A 316 27.06 -11.48 16.69
N TYR A 317 27.14 -10.69 15.61
CA TYR A 317 27.14 -9.23 15.68
C TYR A 317 25.76 -8.65 15.97
N LEU A 318 24.70 -9.22 15.40
CA LEU A 318 23.33 -8.77 15.68
C LEU A 318 22.96 -9.02 17.15
N LYS A 319 23.38 -10.16 17.74
CA LYS A 319 23.30 -10.40 19.19
C LYS A 319 24.11 -9.38 20.01
N LYS A 320 25.35 -9.07 19.60
CA LYS A 320 26.19 -8.02 20.22
C LYS A 320 25.50 -6.64 20.20
N LEU A 321 24.73 -6.31 19.16
CA LEU A 321 23.92 -5.06 19.12
C LEU A 321 22.73 -5.08 20.09
N VAL A 322 22.08 -6.23 20.29
CA VAL A 322 21.01 -6.39 21.29
C VAL A 322 21.56 -6.25 22.72
N VAL A 323 22.73 -6.84 23.02
CA VAL A 323 23.48 -6.56 24.27
C VAL A 323 23.76 -5.07 24.43
N GLY A 324 24.13 -4.39 23.33
CA GLY A 324 24.33 -2.94 23.28
C GLY A 324 23.07 -2.07 23.43
N GLY A 325 21.89 -2.66 23.64
CA GLY A 325 20.63 -1.94 23.86
C GLY A 325 19.81 -1.62 22.60
N PHE A 326 20.10 -2.25 21.46
CA PHE A 326 19.23 -2.20 20.28
C PHE A 326 18.24 -3.38 20.29
N ASP A 327 17.06 -3.19 20.91
CA ASP A 327 16.06 -4.24 21.16
C ASP A 327 15.55 -5.00 19.92
N ARG A 328 15.64 -4.37 18.73
CA ARG A 328 15.14 -4.87 17.45
C ARG A 328 16.09 -4.45 16.32
N VAL A 329 16.81 -5.40 15.73
CA VAL A 329 17.74 -5.16 14.61
C VAL A 329 17.51 -6.14 13.47
N TYR A 330 17.73 -5.70 12.23
CA TYR A 330 17.74 -6.57 11.05
C TYR A 330 18.83 -6.16 10.06
N GLU A 331 19.32 -7.11 9.27
CA GLU A 331 20.28 -6.85 8.19
C GLU A 331 19.89 -7.59 6.90
N LEU A 332 19.89 -6.87 5.78
CA LEU A 332 19.65 -7.42 4.43
C LEU A 332 20.96 -7.73 3.68
N GLY A 333 21.78 -8.59 4.28
CA GLY A 333 23.20 -8.76 3.95
C GLY A 333 23.56 -9.85 2.92
N LYS A 334 24.72 -9.70 2.28
CA LYS A 334 25.40 -10.81 1.58
C LYS A 334 26.06 -11.74 2.59
N GLN A 335 25.94 -13.06 2.37
CA GLN A 335 26.68 -14.09 3.10
C GLN A 335 27.50 -14.95 2.13
N PHE A 336 28.61 -15.49 2.61
CA PHE A 336 29.66 -16.07 1.79
C PHE A 336 30.04 -17.47 2.31
N ARG A 337 29.35 -18.48 1.80
CA ARG A 337 29.60 -19.88 2.13
C ARG A 337 30.34 -20.59 0.99
N ASN A 338 31.46 -21.24 1.30
CA ASN A 338 32.36 -21.93 0.37
C ASN A 338 31.94 -23.40 0.20
N GLU A 339 30.69 -23.58 -0.20
CA GLU A 339 29.97 -24.85 -0.30
C GLU A 339 29.53 -25.12 -1.75
N GLY A 340 28.93 -26.30 -1.97
CA GLY A 340 28.13 -26.55 -3.17
C GLY A 340 27.03 -25.49 -3.34
N MET A 341 26.69 -25.15 -4.59
CA MET A 341 25.60 -24.21 -4.90
C MET A 341 24.24 -24.86 -4.64
N ASP A 342 23.83 -24.87 -3.39
CA ASP A 342 22.44 -25.10 -3.03
C ASP A 342 21.67 -23.77 -2.92
N LEU A 343 20.52 -23.84 -2.27
CA LEU A 343 19.46 -22.87 -2.36
C LEU A 343 19.00 -22.44 -0.93
N THR A 344 19.13 -21.14 -0.53
CA THR A 344 18.04 -20.19 -0.05
C THR A 344 17.60 -20.03 1.50
N HIS A 345 16.52 -19.28 2.01
CA HIS A 345 15.79 -19.30 3.40
C HIS A 345 14.38 -18.47 3.56
N SER A 346 13.75 -18.13 4.77
CA SER A 346 12.24 -17.90 5.11
C SER A 346 11.60 -16.91 6.21
N PRO A 347 10.23 -16.85 6.44
CA PRO A 347 9.43 -15.76 7.09
C PRO A 347 8.30 -16.08 8.15
N GLU A 348 7.62 -15.01 8.63
CA GLU A 348 6.15 -15.00 8.92
C GLU A 348 5.36 -14.01 8.02
N PHE A 349 5.91 -12.83 7.75
CA PHE A 349 5.35 -11.76 6.88
C PHE A 349 5.08 -12.18 5.42
N THR A 350 5.61 -13.33 4.99
CA THR A 350 5.45 -13.80 3.61
C THR A 350 4.02 -14.17 3.27
N MET A 351 3.15 -14.55 4.21
CA MET A 351 1.76 -14.81 3.84
C MET A 351 1.08 -13.52 3.33
N CYS A 352 1.30 -12.40 4.02
CA CYS A 352 0.80 -11.08 3.61
C CYS A 352 1.48 -10.63 2.31
N MET A 353 2.79 -10.88 2.18
CA MET A 353 3.53 -10.60 0.95
C MET A 353 3.07 -11.46 -0.25
N VAL A 354 2.80 -12.76 -0.07
CA VAL A 354 2.31 -13.65 -1.13
C VAL A 354 0.95 -13.14 -1.60
N LYS A 355 0.05 -12.80 -0.66
CA LYS A 355 -1.25 -12.21 -0.99
C LYS A 355 -1.15 -10.83 -1.66
N GLU A 356 -0.24 -9.96 -1.24
CA GLU A 356 -0.06 -8.64 -1.84
C GLU A 356 0.63 -8.70 -3.23
N LEU A 357 1.60 -9.60 -3.40
CA LEU A 357 2.35 -9.73 -4.64
C LEU A 357 1.59 -10.52 -5.71
N THR A 358 0.80 -11.53 -5.31
CA THR A 358 0.11 -12.47 -6.22
C THR A 358 -1.42 -12.35 -6.24
N GLY A 359 -2.01 -11.61 -5.29
CA GLY A 359 -3.47 -11.54 -5.10
C GLY A 359 -4.11 -12.73 -4.37
N SER A 360 -3.35 -13.80 -4.10
CA SER A 360 -3.83 -15.08 -3.54
C SER A 360 -2.90 -15.58 -2.43
N TYR A 361 -3.35 -16.55 -1.62
CA TYR A 361 -2.45 -17.36 -0.77
C TYR A 361 -1.92 -18.60 -1.49
N LYS A 362 -2.53 -18.99 -2.62
CA LYS A 362 -2.16 -20.16 -3.42
C LYS A 362 -1.37 -19.73 -4.65
N ILE A 363 -0.24 -20.38 -4.89
CA ILE A 363 0.59 -20.19 -6.09
C ILE A 363 0.76 -21.52 -6.84
N ARG A 364 1.07 -21.45 -8.15
CA ARG A 364 1.44 -22.63 -8.95
C ARG A 364 2.95 -22.64 -9.20
N TYR A 365 3.58 -23.80 -9.14
CA TYR A 365 5.05 -23.94 -9.20
C TYR A 365 5.47 -25.26 -9.87
N HIS A 366 6.39 -25.20 -10.84
CA HIS A 366 6.90 -26.37 -11.58
C HIS A 366 7.98 -27.15 -10.81
N ALA A 367 7.62 -27.76 -9.67
CA ALA A 367 8.56 -28.35 -8.71
C ALA A 367 9.60 -29.31 -9.28
N ASN A 368 9.22 -30.09 -10.31
CA ASN A 368 10.06 -31.11 -10.94
C ASN A 368 10.58 -30.69 -12.32
N GLY A 369 10.62 -29.38 -12.62
CA GLY A 369 10.98 -28.86 -13.94
C GLY A 369 9.75 -28.45 -14.77
N LEU A 370 10.00 -27.65 -15.81
CA LEU A 370 8.97 -26.95 -16.60
C LEU A 370 8.17 -27.87 -17.54
N ASP A 371 8.67 -29.08 -17.78
CA ASP A 371 8.08 -30.07 -18.67
C ASP A 371 7.09 -31.01 -17.94
N ASN A 372 6.95 -30.83 -16.62
CA ASN A 372 6.03 -31.58 -15.76
C ASN A 372 4.87 -30.67 -15.33
N GLU A 373 3.74 -31.26 -14.92
CA GLU A 373 2.61 -30.49 -14.38
C GLU A 373 3.01 -29.67 -13.13
N PRO A 374 2.53 -28.41 -13.00
CA PRO A 374 2.80 -27.57 -11.84
C PRO A 374 2.03 -28.06 -10.61
N ILE A 375 2.68 -28.00 -9.45
CA ILE A 375 2.02 -28.20 -8.16
C ILE A 375 1.37 -26.90 -7.68
N GLU A 376 0.30 -27.01 -6.90
CA GLU A 376 -0.18 -25.91 -6.06
C GLU A 376 0.59 -25.90 -4.74
N ILE A 377 1.01 -24.71 -4.31
CA ILE A 377 1.57 -24.48 -2.97
C ILE A 377 0.65 -23.50 -2.26
N ASP A 378 0.10 -23.92 -1.12
CA ASP A 378 -0.87 -23.16 -0.33
C ASP A 378 -0.20 -22.49 0.88
N PHE A 379 -0.14 -21.15 0.87
CA PHE A 379 0.36 -20.33 1.98
C PHE A 379 -0.75 -19.85 2.93
N THR A 380 -1.91 -20.52 2.94
CA THR A 380 -2.98 -20.23 3.91
C THR A 380 -2.55 -20.65 5.33
N PRO A 381 -2.56 -19.75 6.33
CA PRO A 381 -2.23 -20.08 7.71
C PRO A 381 -3.40 -20.77 8.44
N PRO A 382 -3.15 -21.52 9.53
CA PRO A 382 -1.83 -21.82 10.11
C PRO A 382 -1.08 -22.92 9.36
N PHE A 383 0.24 -22.80 9.30
CA PHE A 383 1.11 -23.81 8.68
C PHE A 383 1.20 -25.10 9.53
N ARG A 384 1.42 -26.24 8.86
CA ARG A 384 1.64 -27.54 9.54
C ARG A 384 2.84 -27.43 10.47
N LYS A 385 2.78 -28.08 11.64
CA LYS A 385 3.89 -28.20 12.60
C LYS A 385 4.19 -29.68 12.83
N ILE A 386 5.46 -30.06 12.87
CA ILE A 386 5.93 -31.43 13.15
C ILE A 386 7.18 -31.38 14.02
N ASP A 387 7.22 -32.23 15.04
CA ASP A 387 8.38 -32.41 15.91
C ASP A 387 9.46 -33.24 15.19
N MET A 388 10.72 -32.78 15.20
CA MET A 388 11.79 -33.37 14.39
C MET A 388 12.01 -34.85 14.70
N LEU A 389 12.29 -35.20 15.97
CA LEU A 389 12.62 -36.57 16.34
C LEU A 389 11.37 -37.45 16.30
N SER A 390 10.24 -36.97 16.82
CA SER A 390 9.02 -37.78 16.91
C SER A 390 8.44 -38.13 15.53
N GLU A 391 8.51 -37.21 14.55
CA GLU A 391 8.09 -37.51 13.18
C GLU A 391 9.14 -38.38 12.46
N LEU A 392 10.44 -38.24 12.75
CA LEU A 392 11.48 -39.11 12.18
C LEU A 392 11.34 -40.57 12.66
N GLU A 393 11.20 -40.78 13.97
CA GLU A 393 10.94 -42.10 14.58
C GLU A 393 9.72 -42.77 13.96
N LYS A 394 8.63 -42.01 13.80
CA LYS A 394 7.36 -42.46 13.23
C LYS A 394 7.43 -42.76 11.72
N VAL A 395 8.09 -41.92 10.92
CA VAL A 395 8.13 -42.07 9.46
C VAL A 395 9.16 -43.11 9.02
N ALA A 396 10.32 -43.17 9.67
CA ALA A 396 11.35 -44.18 9.39
C ALA A 396 11.12 -45.51 10.15
N ASN A 397 10.16 -45.55 11.09
CA ASN A 397 9.90 -46.68 11.99
C ASN A 397 11.18 -47.13 12.73
N ILE A 398 11.79 -46.17 13.44
CA ILE A 398 13.01 -46.33 14.23
C ILE A 398 12.82 -45.79 15.65
N SER A 399 13.64 -46.23 16.59
CA SER A 399 13.67 -45.70 17.97
C SER A 399 15.01 -45.01 18.20
N ILE A 400 15.05 -43.68 18.28
CA ILE A 400 16.31 -42.95 18.38
C ILE A 400 16.76 -42.90 19.85
N PRO A 401 18.02 -43.27 20.18
CA PRO A 401 18.56 -43.11 21.52
C PRO A 401 18.48 -41.67 22.00
N ARG A 402 17.98 -41.46 23.24
CA ARG A 402 17.75 -40.11 23.77
C ARG A 402 19.05 -39.38 24.16
N ASP A 403 20.08 -40.12 24.56
CA ASP A 403 21.43 -39.58 24.71
C ASP A 403 22.17 -39.56 23.35
N LEU A 404 21.91 -38.50 22.59
CA LEU A 404 22.52 -38.23 21.28
C LEU A 404 24.03 -37.89 21.36
N SER A 405 24.58 -37.65 22.55
CA SER A 405 26.01 -37.37 22.74
C SER A 405 26.86 -38.65 22.80
N SER A 406 26.23 -39.80 23.07
CA SER A 406 26.94 -41.07 23.22
C SER A 406 27.46 -41.66 21.90
N GLU A 407 28.62 -42.31 21.93
CA GLU A 407 29.14 -43.12 20.82
C GLU A 407 28.14 -44.18 20.36
N SER A 408 27.32 -44.70 21.29
CA SER A 408 26.28 -45.69 20.99
C SER A 408 25.17 -45.13 20.10
N ALA A 409 24.77 -43.87 20.31
CA ALA A 409 23.78 -43.18 19.49
C ALA A 409 24.36 -42.80 18.12
N ASN A 410 25.61 -42.35 18.07
CA ASN A 410 26.30 -42.10 16.80
C ASN A 410 26.35 -43.36 15.94
N LYS A 411 26.82 -44.48 16.50
CA LYS A 411 26.89 -45.77 15.80
C LYS A 411 25.51 -46.24 15.33
N TYR A 412 24.49 -46.15 16.18
CA TYR A 412 23.12 -46.48 15.80
C TYR A 412 22.64 -45.65 14.59
N LEU A 413 22.96 -44.36 14.53
CA LEU A 413 22.60 -43.51 13.40
C LEU A 413 23.40 -43.82 12.13
N VAL A 414 24.65 -44.26 12.23
CA VAL A 414 25.41 -44.81 11.10
C VAL A 414 24.72 -46.07 10.55
N ASP A 415 24.42 -47.04 11.42
CA ASP A 415 23.74 -48.29 11.05
C ASP A 415 22.35 -48.02 10.42
N VAL A 416 21.63 -46.99 10.90
CA VAL A 416 20.35 -46.54 10.32
C VAL A 416 20.53 -45.87 8.95
N CYS A 417 21.54 -45.03 8.78
CA CYS A 417 21.86 -44.44 7.47
C CYS A 417 22.22 -45.51 6.43
N GLU A 418 23.03 -46.50 6.80
CA GLU A 418 23.36 -47.64 5.93
C GLU A 418 22.12 -48.48 5.59
N LYS A 419 21.28 -48.79 6.57
CA LYS A 419 20.02 -49.53 6.40
C LYS A 419 19.08 -48.89 5.36
N PHE A 420 19.10 -47.56 5.21
CA PHE A 420 18.21 -46.82 4.31
C PHE A 420 18.91 -46.20 3.07
N ASP A 421 20.18 -46.57 2.78
CA ASP A 421 21.03 -45.97 1.72
C ASP A 421 21.10 -44.43 1.78
N VAL A 422 21.11 -43.86 2.99
CA VAL A 422 21.20 -42.42 3.23
C VAL A 422 22.66 -41.99 3.25
N LYS A 423 23.09 -41.36 2.16
CA LYS A 423 24.51 -40.99 1.94
C LYS A 423 24.90 -39.74 2.73
N CYS A 424 25.65 -39.94 3.80
CA CYS A 424 26.35 -38.89 4.53
C CYS A 424 27.85 -38.88 4.13
N PRO A 425 28.40 -37.80 3.56
CA PRO A 425 29.84 -37.66 3.40
C PRO A 425 30.54 -37.47 4.76
N PRO A 426 31.77 -37.99 4.94
CA PRO A 426 32.53 -37.82 6.18
C PRO A 426 32.78 -36.33 6.51
N PRO A 427 32.89 -35.96 7.80
CA PRO A 427 32.78 -36.84 8.98
C PRO A 427 31.33 -37.27 9.27
N HIS A 428 31.17 -38.42 9.92
CA HIS A 428 29.87 -38.99 10.32
C HIS A 428 29.47 -38.54 11.73
N THR A 429 29.44 -37.24 11.99
CA THR A 429 28.96 -36.69 13.28
C THR A 429 27.46 -36.97 13.45
N THR A 430 26.99 -37.12 14.69
CA THR A 430 25.57 -37.37 15.00
C THR A 430 24.66 -36.32 14.36
N THR A 431 25.09 -35.05 14.37
CA THR A 431 24.42 -33.92 13.73
C THR A 431 24.25 -34.10 12.22
N ARG A 432 25.32 -34.49 11.50
CA ARG A 432 25.29 -34.69 10.04
C ARG A 432 24.45 -35.91 9.65
N LEU A 433 24.46 -36.97 10.47
CA LEU A 433 23.63 -38.16 10.27
C LEU A 433 22.13 -37.84 10.45
N LEU A 434 21.76 -37.12 11.52
CA LEU A 434 20.38 -36.68 11.76
C LEU A 434 19.87 -35.76 10.65
N ASP A 435 20.67 -34.77 10.24
CA ASP A 435 20.36 -33.88 9.11
C ASP A 435 20.04 -34.66 7.83
N LYS A 436 20.87 -35.66 7.48
CA LYS A 436 20.65 -36.47 6.26
C LYS A 436 19.43 -37.38 6.36
N LEU A 437 19.11 -37.90 7.55
CA LEU A 437 17.89 -38.69 7.79
C LEU A 437 16.64 -37.82 7.72
N VAL A 438 16.66 -36.62 8.29
CA VAL A 438 15.56 -35.64 8.21
C VAL A 438 15.34 -35.22 6.76
N GLY A 439 16.41 -34.91 6.03
CA GLY A 439 16.40 -34.64 4.58
C GLY A 439 15.76 -35.75 3.77
N HIS A 440 16.03 -37.02 4.11
CA HIS A 440 15.48 -38.18 3.42
C HIS A 440 14.00 -38.44 3.74
N PHE A 441 13.61 -38.39 5.03
CA PHE A 441 12.28 -38.85 5.47
C PHE A 441 11.25 -37.74 5.68
N ILE A 442 11.67 -36.56 6.13
CA ILE A 442 10.76 -35.48 6.51
C ILE A 442 10.67 -34.43 5.41
N GLU A 443 11.80 -33.86 4.99
CA GLU A 443 11.82 -32.68 4.11
C GLU A 443 11.10 -32.94 2.78
N VAL A 444 11.26 -34.13 2.21
CA VAL A 444 10.61 -34.57 0.96
C VAL A 444 9.08 -34.50 0.99
N ASN A 445 8.47 -34.47 2.19
CA ASN A 445 7.03 -34.41 2.41
C ASN A 445 6.53 -32.97 2.65
N CYS A 446 7.43 -32.00 2.87
CA CYS A 446 7.12 -30.59 3.12
C CYS A 446 6.84 -29.83 1.81
N ILE A 447 5.75 -30.16 1.13
CA ILE A 447 5.30 -29.46 -0.10
C ILE A 447 4.75 -28.07 0.24
N ASN A 448 3.70 -28.04 1.07
CA ASN A 448 3.17 -26.80 1.65
C ASN A 448 4.06 -26.32 2.82
N PRO A 449 4.00 -25.02 3.19
CA PRO A 449 4.65 -24.49 4.37
C PRO A 449 4.45 -25.35 5.62
N THR A 450 5.55 -25.93 6.09
CA THR A 450 5.57 -26.88 7.22
C THR A 450 6.73 -26.55 8.16
N PHE A 451 6.44 -26.21 9.42
CA PHE A 451 7.44 -26.03 10.46
C PHE A 451 7.88 -27.38 11.01
N ILE A 452 9.16 -27.72 10.84
CA ILE A 452 9.87 -28.69 11.68
C ILE A 452 10.27 -27.94 12.95
N ILE A 453 9.98 -28.49 14.13
CA ILE A 453 10.23 -27.85 15.43
C ILE A 453 11.03 -28.78 16.36
N ASN A 454 11.52 -28.22 17.47
CA ASN A 454 12.16 -28.93 18.59
C ASN A 454 13.43 -29.69 18.17
N HIS A 455 14.37 -28.97 17.56
CA HIS A 455 15.63 -29.55 17.08
C HIS A 455 16.52 -29.97 18.27
N PRO A 456 17.27 -31.08 18.17
CA PRO A 456 18.25 -31.46 19.18
C PRO A 456 19.30 -30.37 19.46
N GLU A 457 19.77 -30.31 20.70
CA GLU A 457 20.82 -29.36 21.13
C GLU A 457 22.12 -29.52 20.36
N ILE A 458 22.53 -30.76 20.08
CA ILE A 458 23.73 -31.10 19.31
C ILE A 458 23.70 -30.56 17.86
N MET A 459 22.50 -30.32 17.31
CA MET A 459 22.30 -29.74 15.97
C MET A 459 22.14 -28.21 16.01
N SER A 460 22.09 -27.61 17.20
CA SER A 460 21.57 -26.26 17.43
C SER A 460 22.42 -25.46 18.45
N PRO A 461 23.74 -25.31 18.22
CA PRO A 461 24.70 -24.79 19.21
C PRO A 461 24.43 -23.35 19.70
N LEU A 462 23.62 -22.57 18.98
CA LEU A 462 23.26 -21.17 19.33
C LEU A 462 21.80 -21.02 19.82
N ALA A 463 21.00 -22.09 19.76
CA ALA A 463 19.59 -22.09 20.14
C ALA A 463 19.39 -22.51 21.60
N LYS A 464 18.54 -21.81 22.34
CA LYS A 464 18.29 -22.09 23.75
C LYS A 464 17.62 -23.45 23.97
N SER A 465 18.04 -24.17 25.00
CA SER A 465 17.43 -25.41 25.49
C SER A 465 15.91 -25.28 25.65
N HIS A 466 15.19 -26.33 25.29
CA HIS A 466 13.73 -26.35 25.35
C HIS A 466 13.24 -26.35 26.81
N ARG A 467 12.29 -25.48 27.13
CA ARG A 467 11.82 -25.24 28.51
C ARG A 467 11.24 -26.46 29.25
N SER A 468 10.87 -27.52 28.52
CA SER A 468 10.19 -28.69 29.08
C SER A 468 10.65 -30.04 28.52
N GLU A 469 11.58 -30.07 27.56
CA GLU A 469 12.01 -31.31 26.88
C GLU A 469 13.55 -31.35 26.82
N PRO A 470 14.21 -32.00 27.79
CA PRO A 470 15.67 -32.05 27.87
C PRO A 470 16.31 -32.63 26.60
N GLY A 471 17.43 -32.03 26.17
CA GLY A 471 18.16 -32.43 24.95
C GLY A 471 17.63 -31.82 23.64
N LEU A 472 16.49 -31.11 23.67
CA LEU A 472 15.93 -30.36 22.54
C LEU A 472 16.09 -28.85 22.73
N THR A 473 15.85 -28.07 21.67
CA THR A 473 15.92 -26.60 21.66
C THR A 473 14.63 -25.96 21.19
N GLU A 474 14.42 -24.69 21.56
CA GLU A 474 13.31 -23.87 21.06
C GLU A 474 13.59 -23.35 19.64
N ARG A 475 13.83 -24.27 18.71
CA ARG A 475 14.19 -24.00 17.30
C ARG A 475 13.15 -24.53 16.33
N PHE A 476 12.88 -23.76 15.29
CA PHE A 476 12.10 -24.21 14.14
C PHE A 476 12.78 -23.92 12.81
N ASN A 477 12.60 -24.85 11.88
CA ASN A 477 12.84 -24.63 10.46
C ASN A 477 11.49 -24.73 9.72
N LEU A 478 11.07 -23.69 9.02
CA LEU A 478 9.96 -23.80 8.05
C LEU A 478 10.50 -24.51 6.81
N PHE A 479 9.68 -25.27 6.09
CA PHE A 479 10.02 -25.88 4.80
C PHE A 479 8.91 -25.59 3.78
N VAL A 480 9.27 -25.35 2.51
CA VAL A 480 8.31 -25.25 1.39
C VAL A 480 8.90 -25.89 0.14
N ASN A 481 8.10 -26.72 -0.53
CA ASN A 481 8.48 -27.50 -1.70
C ASN A 481 9.82 -28.24 -1.51
N ARG A 482 9.90 -29.08 -0.47
CA ARG A 482 11.02 -29.97 -0.14
C ARG A 482 12.36 -29.30 0.06
N ARG A 483 12.31 -28.04 0.44
CA ARG A 483 13.48 -27.22 0.69
C ARG A 483 13.21 -26.58 2.03
N GLU A 484 14.26 -26.49 2.83
CA GLU A 484 14.21 -25.65 4.03
C GLU A 484 13.68 -24.30 3.60
N LEU A 485 13.23 -23.57 4.57
CA LEU A 485 12.88 -22.21 4.44
C LEU A 485 13.50 -21.56 5.68
N CYS A 486 12.99 -21.77 6.90
CA CYS A 486 13.47 -21.01 8.06
C CYS A 486 14.65 -21.69 8.68
N ASP A 487 15.51 -20.88 9.28
CA ASP A 487 16.03 -21.18 10.59
C ASP A 487 15.63 -20.05 11.54
N ALA A 488 15.22 -20.40 12.76
CA ALA A 488 14.78 -19.48 13.79
C ALA A 488 14.76 -20.16 15.15
N TYR A 489 15.13 -19.45 16.20
CA TYR A 489 15.17 -20.00 17.55
C TYR A 489 15.08 -18.94 18.65
N THR A 490 14.66 -19.35 19.85
CA THR A 490 15.00 -18.63 21.08
C THR A 490 16.52 -18.64 21.23
N GLU A 491 17.12 -17.49 21.48
CA GLU A 491 18.57 -17.34 21.52
C GLU A 491 19.18 -17.85 22.81
N LEU A 492 20.24 -18.65 22.68
CA LEU A 492 21.07 -18.99 23.84
C LEU A 492 21.75 -17.72 24.35
N ASN A 493 21.42 -17.37 25.59
CA ASN A 493 21.91 -16.16 26.26
C ASN A 493 22.62 -16.48 27.60
N ASP A 494 22.92 -17.76 27.85
CA ASP A 494 23.78 -18.19 28.96
C ASP A 494 25.22 -18.31 28.43
N PRO A 495 26.18 -17.50 28.92
CA PRO A 495 27.55 -17.53 28.44
C PRO A 495 28.31 -18.83 28.79
N THR A 496 27.93 -19.51 29.88
CA THR A 496 28.58 -20.75 30.31
C THR A 496 28.20 -21.88 29.36
N ALA A 497 26.90 -22.09 29.17
CA ALA A 497 26.38 -23.08 28.23
C ALA A 497 26.81 -22.77 26.77
N GLN A 498 26.91 -21.50 26.40
CA GLN A 498 27.38 -21.13 25.06
C GLN A 498 28.87 -21.47 24.85
N ARG A 499 29.72 -21.28 25.88
CA ARG A 499 31.14 -21.64 25.87
C ARG A 499 31.33 -23.16 25.78
N GLU A 500 30.54 -23.94 26.51
CA GLU A 500 30.53 -25.42 26.43
C GLU A 500 30.18 -25.90 25.01
N ARG A 501 29.13 -25.34 24.39
CA ARG A 501 28.73 -25.70 23.01
C ARG A 501 29.73 -25.29 21.93
N PHE A 502 30.48 -24.20 22.11
CA PHE A 502 31.62 -23.91 21.24
C PHE A 502 32.76 -24.90 21.43
N ALA A 503 33.03 -25.35 22.65
CA ALA A 503 34.03 -26.38 22.90
C ALA A 503 33.64 -27.74 22.27
N GLU A 504 32.34 -28.05 22.17
CA GLU A 504 31.82 -29.20 21.42
C GLU A 504 31.99 -29.03 19.91
N GLN A 505 31.59 -27.89 19.34
CA GLN A 505 31.82 -27.57 17.92
C GLN A 505 33.31 -27.61 17.55
N LEU A 506 34.19 -27.18 18.44
CA LEU A 506 35.64 -27.27 18.23
C LEU A 506 36.14 -28.72 18.19
N LYS A 507 35.53 -29.66 18.94
CA LYS A 507 35.82 -31.11 18.83
C LYS A 507 35.36 -31.66 17.48
N ASP A 508 34.14 -31.34 17.03
CA ASP A 508 33.64 -31.75 15.71
C ASP A 508 34.56 -31.26 14.59
N ARG A 509 35.04 -30.01 14.69
CA ARG A 509 36.02 -29.42 13.78
C ARG A 509 37.37 -30.15 13.80
N GLN A 510 37.86 -30.54 14.98
CA GLN A 510 39.07 -31.38 15.13
C GLN A 510 38.90 -32.79 14.55
N LEU A 511 37.66 -33.30 14.50
CA LEU A 511 37.30 -34.55 13.81
C LEU A 511 37.11 -34.37 12.29
N GLY A 512 37.37 -33.18 11.75
CA GLY A 512 37.34 -32.88 10.32
C GLY A 512 36.04 -32.26 9.80
N ASP A 513 35.18 -31.73 10.68
CA ASP A 513 33.98 -31.00 10.24
C ASP A 513 34.32 -29.55 9.86
N ASP A 514 34.61 -29.34 8.56
CA ASP A 514 34.89 -28.03 7.95
C ASP A 514 33.72 -27.01 8.10
N GLU A 515 32.52 -27.45 8.48
CA GLU A 515 31.33 -26.61 8.71
C GLU A 515 31.16 -26.22 10.19
N ALA A 516 31.83 -26.88 11.13
CA ALA A 516 31.70 -26.62 12.56
C ALA A 516 32.36 -25.29 12.99
N MET A 517 31.70 -24.59 13.90
CA MET A 517 32.09 -23.23 14.32
C MET A 517 33.34 -23.22 15.21
N ASP A 518 34.03 -22.07 15.20
CA ASP A 518 35.16 -21.78 16.09
C ASP A 518 34.68 -21.06 17.36
N LEU A 519 35.54 -21.00 18.38
CA LEU A 519 35.27 -20.32 19.65
C LEU A 519 35.44 -18.79 19.51
N ASP A 520 34.34 -18.03 19.52
CA ASP A 520 34.39 -16.55 19.60
C ASP A 520 34.28 -16.06 21.05
N GLU A 521 35.40 -15.96 21.76
CA GLU A 521 35.45 -15.36 23.11
C GLU A 521 34.92 -13.92 23.12
N SER A 522 35.05 -13.14 22.05
CA SER A 522 34.49 -11.78 22.00
C SER A 522 32.95 -11.78 21.98
N PHE A 523 32.33 -12.88 21.53
CA PHE A 523 30.89 -13.10 21.65
C PHE A 523 30.52 -13.63 23.03
N ILE A 524 31.30 -14.53 23.63
CA ILE A 524 31.06 -14.97 25.01
C ILE A 524 31.14 -13.79 25.99
N THR A 525 32.17 -12.93 25.90
CA THR A 525 32.26 -11.71 26.71
C THR A 525 31.05 -10.80 26.52
N ALA A 526 30.50 -10.69 25.31
CA ALA A 526 29.28 -9.93 25.08
C ALA A 526 28.04 -10.56 25.76
N LEU A 527 27.93 -11.90 25.78
CA LEU A 527 26.89 -12.59 26.55
C LEU A 527 27.07 -12.40 28.07
N GLU A 528 28.31 -12.33 28.56
CA GLU A 528 28.64 -12.06 29.97
C GLU A 528 28.24 -10.63 30.42
N TYR A 529 28.21 -9.65 29.50
CA TYR A 529 27.58 -8.33 29.74
C TYR A 529 26.04 -8.37 29.79
N GLY A 530 25.43 -9.49 29.37
CA GLY A 530 24.00 -9.76 29.47
C GLY A 530 23.24 -9.58 28.16
N LEU A 531 23.03 -10.67 27.42
CA LEU A 531 22.05 -10.71 26.32
C LEU A 531 20.63 -10.95 26.92
N PRO A 532 19.65 -10.05 26.71
CA PRO A 532 18.27 -10.28 27.13
C PRO A 532 17.63 -11.47 26.41
N PRO A 533 16.52 -12.04 26.93
CA PRO A 533 15.76 -13.10 26.24
C PRO A 533 15.33 -12.68 24.83
N THR A 534 16.01 -13.22 23.82
CA THR A 534 15.91 -12.81 22.42
C THR A 534 15.45 -13.99 21.57
N GLY A 535 14.82 -13.72 20.43
CA GLY A 535 14.61 -14.68 19.35
C GLY A 535 15.19 -14.14 18.04
N GLY A 536 15.84 -15.01 17.28
CA GLY A 536 16.41 -14.69 15.96
C GLY A 536 15.77 -15.49 14.83
N LEU A 537 15.94 -14.99 13.60
CA LEU A 537 15.26 -15.47 12.41
C LEU A 537 16.09 -15.21 11.14
N GLY A 538 16.33 -16.24 10.32
CA GLY A 538 17.06 -16.17 9.05
C GLY A 538 16.21 -16.33 7.79
N MET A 539 16.29 -15.38 6.84
CA MET A 539 15.61 -15.41 5.54
C MET A 539 16.44 -15.15 4.27
N GLY A 540 16.78 -16.22 3.56
CA GLY A 540 17.31 -16.23 2.19
C GLY A 540 16.26 -15.91 1.13
N ILE A 541 16.13 -14.61 0.85
CA ILE A 541 15.32 -13.95 -0.20
C ILE A 541 15.25 -14.72 -1.51
N ASP A 542 16.34 -15.39 -1.87
CA ASP A 542 16.47 -16.13 -3.11
C ASP A 542 15.43 -17.29 -3.26
N ARG A 543 14.98 -18.04 -2.20
CA ARG A 543 13.89 -19.06 -2.37
C ARG A 543 12.54 -18.43 -2.45
N LEU A 544 12.30 -17.45 -1.61
CA LEU A 544 11.04 -16.73 -1.60
C LEU A 544 10.78 -16.09 -2.97
N THR A 545 11.81 -15.47 -3.55
CA THR A 545 11.74 -15.03 -4.95
C THR A 545 11.54 -16.23 -5.89
N MET A 546 12.24 -17.37 -5.74
CA MET A 546 12.07 -18.55 -6.60
C MET A 546 10.66 -19.12 -6.64
N LEU A 547 10.05 -19.37 -5.49
CA LEU A 547 8.67 -19.81 -5.36
C LEU A 547 7.72 -18.82 -6.03
N LEU A 548 7.81 -17.54 -5.67
CA LEU A 548 6.97 -16.45 -6.20
C LEU A 548 7.18 -16.08 -7.67
N THR A 549 8.16 -16.70 -8.36
CA THR A 549 8.33 -16.50 -9.79
C THR A 549 8.59 -17.81 -10.56
N ASP A 550 8.06 -18.94 -10.09
CA ASP A 550 8.13 -20.25 -10.76
C ASP A 550 9.53 -20.55 -11.38
N SER A 551 10.57 -20.46 -10.56
CA SER A 551 11.96 -20.47 -11.05
C SER A 551 12.79 -21.52 -10.37
N GLN A 552 13.07 -22.63 -11.06
CA GLN A 552 13.84 -23.77 -10.53
C GLN A 552 15.35 -23.56 -10.27
N ASN A 553 15.89 -22.34 -10.41
CA ASN A 553 17.33 -22.08 -10.26
C ASN A 553 17.67 -20.62 -9.87
N VAL A 554 18.52 -20.42 -8.85
CA VAL A 554 18.99 -19.09 -8.38
C VAL A 554 19.63 -18.27 -9.50
N LYS A 555 20.36 -18.92 -10.42
CA LYS A 555 21.11 -18.28 -11.52
C LYS A 555 20.24 -17.33 -12.36
N LYS A 556 18.92 -17.51 -12.37
CA LYS A 556 17.97 -16.65 -13.08
C LYS A 556 17.82 -15.22 -12.50
N LYS A 557 18.35 -14.92 -11.30
CA LYS A 557 17.95 -13.72 -10.51
C LYS A 557 19.07 -12.86 -9.93
N CYS A 558 20.32 -13.18 -10.23
CA CYS A 558 21.46 -12.35 -9.87
C CYS A 558 21.93 -11.54 -11.09
N ILE A 559 22.19 -10.23 -10.90
CA ILE A 559 22.89 -9.39 -11.89
C ILE A 559 24.37 -9.77 -11.94
N LYS A 560 24.98 -10.06 -10.79
CA LYS A 560 26.22 -10.84 -10.61
C LYS A 560 26.04 -11.83 -9.45
N ARG A 561 26.62 -13.04 -9.57
CA ARG A 561 26.44 -14.19 -8.66
C ARG A 561 26.64 -13.84 -7.17
N ARG A 562 25.78 -14.34 -6.25
CA ARG A 562 25.96 -14.64 -4.80
C ARG A 562 24.63 -14.51 -4.02
N LYS A 563 24.38 -15.39 -3.04
CA LYS A 563 23.16 -15.45 -2.18
C LYS A 563 22.94 -14.14 -1.39
N VAL A 564 21.69 -13.76 -1.09
CA VAL A 564 21.29 -12.72 -0.12
C VAL A 564 20.28 -13.30 0.86
N PRO A 565 20.68 -13.56 2.12
CA PRO A 565 19.74 -13.70 3.22
C PRO A 565 19.60 -12.44 4.06
N ILE A 566 18.53 -12.44 4.84
CA ILE A 566 18.18 -11.52 5.90
C ILE A 566 18.45 -12.23 7.22
N LEU A 567 18.92 -11.51 8.24
CA LEU A 567 18.71 -11.94 9.62
C LEU A 567 17.96 -10.85 10.41
N ILE A 568 17.11 -11.27 11.34
CA ILE A 568 16.20 -10.46 12.16
C ILE A 568 16.36 -10.92 13.62
N TYR A 569 16.54 -9.99 14.56
CA TYR A 569 16.70 -10.26 16.00
C TYR A 569 15.75 -9.40 16.84
N GLN A 570 15.08 -10.02 17.83
CA GLN A 570 14.03 -9.35 18.61
C GLN A 570 13.98 -9.82 20.07
N LEU A 571 13.86 -8.89 21.03
CA LEU A 571 13.50 -9.23 22.42
C LEU A 571 12.08 -9.84 22.50
N TRP A 572 11.99 -11.01 23.14
CA TRP A 572 10.86 -11.67 23.81
C TRP A 572 9.39 -11.37 23.41
N MET A 573 9.06 -11.13 22.13
CA MET A 573 7.65 -11.03 21.67
C MET A 573 7.25 -11.98 20.54
N PHE A 574 8.17 -12.38 19.65
CA PHE A 574 7.85 -13.29 18.54
C PHE A 574 7.40 -14.69 19.02
N LEU A 575 8.19 -15.34 19.89
CA LEU A 575 7.88 -16.70 20.39
C LEU A 575 6.59 -16.76 21.23
N LEU A 576 6.23 -15.64 21.86
CA LEU A 576 4.99 -15.51 22.63
C LEU A 576 3.75 -15.49 21.73
N HIS A 577 3.84 -15.07 20.47
CA HIS A 577 2.71 -15.13 19.53
C HIS A 577 2.33 -16.58 19.17
N PHE A 578 3.33 -17.48 19.13
CA PHE A 578 3.16 -18.91 18.84
C PHE A 578 2.57 -19.68 20.04
N LEU A 579 2.97 -19.32 21.27
CA LEU A 579 2.47 -19.95 22.51
C LEU A 579 1.15 -19.33 23.01
N LYS A 580 0.79 -18.10 22.61
CA LYS A 580 -0.47 -17.43 22.98
C LYS A 580 -1.61 -17.62 21.97
N GLN A 581 -1.71 -18.78 21.33
CA GLN A 581 -2.96 -19.11 20.58
C GLN A 581 -4.22 -19.19 21.46
N HIS A 582 -4.09 -19.08 22.79
CA HIS A 582 -5.22 -18.85 23.71
C HIS A 582 -5.39 -17.43 24.29
N GLN A 583 -4.55 -16.44 23.92
CA GLN A 583 -4.80 -15.03 24.31
C GLN A 583 -4.09 -14.04 23.38
N ARG A 584 -4.83 -13.50 22.39
CA ARG A 584 -4.34 -12.42 21.51
C ARG A 584 -3.93 -11.20 22.36
N PRO A 585 -2.76 -10.58 22.12
CA PRO A 585 -2.49 -9.25 22.67
C PRO A 585 -3.48 -8.27 22.05
N SER A 586 -4.36 -7.72 22.89
CA SER A 586 -5.22 -6.60 22.50
C SER A 586 -4.33 -5.44 22.07
N PHE A 587 -4.58 -4.84 20.90
CA PHE A 587 -3.78 -3.71 20.40
C PHE A 587 -3.91 -2.43 21.23
N LEU A 588 -4.72 -2.46 22.30
CA LEU A 588 -4.70 -1.48 23.36
C LEU A 588 -4.50 -2.18 24.71
N ILE A 589 -3.44 -1.76 25.39
CA ILE A 589 -3.14 -2.15 26.77
C ILE A 589 -4.08 -1.34 27.67
N ALA A 590 -5.32 -1.85 27.84
CA ALA A 590 -6.19 -1.40 28.92
C ALA A 590 -5.43 -1.58 30.25
N GLY A 591 -5.09 -0.48 30.93
CA GLY A 591 -4.41 -0.51 32.23
C GLY A 591 -3.52 0.68 32.62
N GLN A 592 -3.02 1.49 31.68
CA GLN A 592 -2.06 2.58 32.01
C GLN A 592 -2.27 3.92 31.24
N PHE A 593 -3.46 4.17 30.70
CA PHE A 593 -3.73 5.35 29.86
C PHE A 593 -4.40 6.55 30.56
N ASP A 594 -4.90 6.41 31.79
CA ASP A 594 -5.86 7.38 32.36
C ASP A 594 -5.27 8.73 32.84
N ILE A 595 -3.95 8.92 32.78
CA ILE A 595 -3.26 10.10 33.38
C ILE A 595 -2.86 11.16 32.33
N ARG A 596 -2.81 10.84 31.02
CA ARG A 596 -2.04 11.65 30.04
C ARG A 596 -2.76 12.90 29.53
N ALA A 597 -4.09 12.87 29.47
CA ALA A 597 -4.93 13.94 28.92
C ALA A 597 -5.86 14.58 29.96
N ASP A 598 -5.70 14.23 31.25
CA ASP A 598 -6.46 14.78 32.38
C ASP A 598 -5.52 15.41 33.42
N GLN A 599 -4.89 16.52 33.03
CA GLN A 599 -3.86 17.18 33.83
C GLN A 599 -4.41 17.90 35.08
N LEU A 600 -5.72 18.19 35.11
CA LEU A 600 -6.41 18.87 36.21
C LEU A 600 -7.27 17.91 37.06
N LEU A 601 -7.13 16.59 36.88
CA LEU A 601 -7.86 15.56 37.64
C LEU A 601 -9.38 15.72 37.55
N LEU A 602 -9.90 16.06 36.36
CA LEU A 602 -11.32 16.21 36.08
C LEU A 602 -12.08 14.88 36.23
N ASP A 603 -11.38 13.74 36.18
CA ASP A 603 -11.91 12.44 36.59
C ASP A 603 -12.43 12.44 38.03
N ASP A 604 -11.82 13.18 38.97
CA ASP A 604 -12.29 13.25 40.36
C ASP A 604 -13.62 13.99 40.51
N LEU A 605 -14.07 14.69 39.46
CA LEU A 605 -15.39 15.34 39.39
C LEU A 605 -16.50 14.40 38.87
N LEU A 606 -16.18 13.13 38.57
CA LEU A 606 -17.11 12.13 38.05
C LEU A 606 -17.56 11.15 39.13
N THR A 607 -18.83 10.74 39.07
CA THR A 607 -19.34 9.68 39.94
C THR A 607 -18.76 8.31 39.55
N SER A 608 -18.76 7.35 40.47
CA SER A 608 -18.31 5.97 40.19
C SER A 608 -19.06 5.33 39.01
N GLU A 609 -20.34 5.68 38.82
CA GLU A 609 -21.17 5.23 37.70
C GLU A 609 -20.70 5.86 36.37
N GLU A 610 -20.41 7.16 36.38
CA GLU A 610 -19.89 7.90 35.21
C GLU A 610 -18.50 7.37 34.80
N LYS A 611 -17.62 7.09 35.77
CA LYS A 611 -16.32 6.43 35.54
C LYS A 611 -16.49 5.03 34.95
N ALA A 612 -17.42 4.22 35.48
CA ALA A 612 -17.69 2.87 34.99
C ALA A 612 -18.20 2.87 33.53
N VAL A 613 -19.11 3.78 33.18
CA VAL A 613 -19.58 3.97 31.80
C VAL A 613 -18.43 4.39 30.89
N ARG A 614 -17.61 5.36 31.31
CA ARG A 614 -16.42 5.81 30.54
C ARG A 614 -15.50 4.64 30.21
N LEU A 615 -15.11 3.85 31.21
CA LEU A 615 -14.19 2.73 31.03
C LEU A 615 -14.80 1.62 30.14
N LYS A 616 -16.08 1.27 30.34
CA LYS A 616 -16.80 0.29 29.51
C LYS A 616 -16.83 0.71 28.03
N VAL A 617 -17.18 1.96 27.76
CA VAL A 617 -17.24 2.51 26.39
C VAL A 617 -15.85 2.56 25.78
N ARG A 618 -14.86 3.09 26.51
CA ARG A 618 -13.47 3.17 26.05
C ARG A 618 -12.94 1.78 25.67
N GLU A 619 -13.08 0.79 26.54
CA GLU A 619 -12.55 -0.56 26.27
C GLU A 619 -13.12 -1.19 24.99
N CYS A 620 -14.43 -1.06 24.75
CA CYS A 620 -15.07 -1.53 23.52
C CYS A 620 -14.61 -0.73 22.29
N MET A 621 -14.66 0.61 22.38
CA MET A 621 -14.28 1.50 21.28
C MET A 621 -12.83 1.26 20.84
N GLU A 622 -11.95 1.14 21.82
CA GLU A 622 -10.54 0.80 21.63
C GLU A 622 -10.40 -0.60 21.02
N LYS A 623 -10.79 -1.67 21.73
CA LYS A 623 -10.44 -3.05 21.35
C LYS A 623 -11.15 -3.53 20.08
N GLU A 624 -12.38 -3.08 19.85
CA GLU A 624 -13.28 -3.71 18.88
C GLU A 624 -13.67 -2.87 17.69
N ILE A 625 -13.51 -1.54 17.78
CA ILE A 625 -13.99 -0.58 16.79
C ILE A 625 -12.81 0.14 16.14
N ALA A 626 -11.85 0.67 16.92
CA ALA A 626 -10.65 1.33 16.40
C ALA A 626 -9.91 0.55 15.28
N PRO A 627 -9.70 -0.78 15.37
CA PRO A 627 -8.92 -1.52 14.37
C PRO A 627 -9.54 -1.58 12.96
N ILE A 628 -10.82 -1.22 12.79
CA ILE A 628 -11.52 -1.32 11.51
C ILE A 628 -11.89 0.05 10.90
N MET A 629 -11.83 1.15 11.66
CA MET A 629 -12.35 2.47 11.24
C MET A 629 -11.73 3.02 9.95
N THR A 630 -10.40 2.98 9.83
CA THR A 630 -9.65 3.59 8.71
C THR A 630 -10.14 3.08 7.36
N LYS A 631 -10.29 1.75 7.22
CA LYS A 631 -10.79 1.05 6.03
C LYS A 631 -12.17 1.57 5.59
N TYR A 632 -13.09 1.76 6.52
CA TYR A 632 -14.46 2.21 6.21
C TYR A 632 -14.49 3.72 5.88
N TRP A 633 -13.68 4.52 6.56
CA TRP A 633 -13.57 5.96 6.30
C TRP A 633 -13.01 6.27 4.92
N GLU A 634 -11.96 5.57 4.50
CA GLU A 634 -11.36 5.73 3.17
C GLU A 634 -12.36 5.43 2.04
N LYS A 635 -13.19 4.40 2.24
CA LYS A 635 -14.22 3.98 1.30
C LYS A 635 -15.52 4.80 1.35
N ALA A 636 -15.74 5.62 2.39
CA ALA A 636 -17.02 6.25 2.68
C ALA A 636 -18.19 5.24 2.81
N GLU A 637 -17.91 4.10 3.45
CA GLU A 637 -18.84 3.02 3.78
C GLU A 637 -19.18 3.05 5.29
N PHE A 638 -20.35 2.52 5.69
CA PHE A 638 -20.74 2.43 7.10
C PHE A 638 -20.47 1.00 7.65
N PRO A 639 -19.81 0.86 8.81
CA PRO A 639 -19.48 -0.44 9.39
C PRO A 639 -20.67 -1.01 10.17
N PHE A 640 -21.61 -1.68 9.48
CA PHE A 640 -22.79 -2.28 10.13
C PHE A 640 -22.45 -3.28 11.26
N GLU A 641 -21.28 -3.92 11.21
CA GLU A 641 -20.74 -4.79 12.26
C GLU A 641 -20.49 -4.09 13.62
N VAL A 642 -20.51 -2.76 13.66
CA VAL A 642 -20.36 -1.94 14.89
C VAL A 642 -21.68 -1.76 15.64
N ILE A 643 -22.83 -1.84 14.98
CA ILE A 643 -24.16 -1.65 15.59
C ILE A 643 -24.38 -2.57 16.81
N PRO A 644 -24.25 -3.91 16.72
CA PRO A 644 -24.49 -4.78 17.88
C PRO A 644 -23.50 -4.55 19.03
N LYS A 645 -22.28 -4.10 18.73
CA LYS A 645 -21.26 -3.77 19.74
C LYS A 645 -21.66 -2.53 20.54
N LEU A 646 -22.13 -1.48 19.85
CA LEU A 646 -22.69 -0.29 20.49
C LEU A 646 -23.99 -0.60 21.25
N GLY A 647 -24.79 -1.57 20.79
CA GLY A 647 -25.97 -2.06 21.52
C GLY A 647 -25.60 -2.70 22.87
N ALA A 648 -24.60 -3.58 22.88
CA ALA A 648 -24.07 -4.22 24.09
C ALA A 648 -23.49 -3.23 25.13
N LEU A 649 -23.12 -2.02 24.71
CA LEU A 649 -22.72 -0.96 25.64
C LEU A 649 -23.89 -0.44 26.49
N ASN A 650 -25.14 -0.57 26.04
CA ASN A 650 -26.34 -0.02 26.67
C ASN A 650 -26.19 1.48 27.01
N ILE A 651 -25.94 2.28 25.97
CA ILE A 651 -25.77 3.74 26.03
C ILE A 651 -26.74 4.50 25.11
N SER A 652 -27.50 3.78 24.29
CA SER A 652 -28.53 4.34 23.42
C SER A 652 -29.72 4.81 24.27
N GLY A 653 -30.32 5.94 23.92
CA GLY A 653 -31.30 6.61 24.77
C GLY A 653 -30.72 7.22 26.05
N GLY A 654 -29.40 7.29 26.21
CA GLY A 654 -28.63 7.95 27.28
C GLY A 654 -29.41 8.37 28.54
N THR A 655 -30.01 9.57 28.51
CA THR A 655 -30.68 10.21 29.67
C THR A 655 -32.16 9.81 29.87
N ILE A 656 -32.73 9.00 28.98
CA ILE A 656 -34.11 8.53 29.03
C ILE A 656 -34.23 7.40 30.07
N LYS A 657 -35.23 7.49 30.94
CA LYS A 657 -35.49 6.49 31.99
C LYS A 657 -36.60 5.52 31.57
N GLY A 658 -36.37 4.22 31.77
CA GLY A 658 -37.31 3.15 31.38
C GLY A 658 -37.17 2.73 29.92
N TYR A 659 -38.10 1.89 29.43
CA TYR A 659 -38.15 1.43 28.03
C TYR A 659 -36.85 0.77 27.51
N GLY A 660 -36.08 0.13 28.38
CA GLY A 660 -34.76 -0.44 28.04
C GLY A 660 -33.61 0.57 27.99
N CYS A 661 -33.88 1.88 28.05
CA CYS A 661 -32.87 2.94 28.08
C CYS A 661 -32.12 2.98 29.43
N PRO A 662 -30.84 3.39 29.46
CA PRO A 662 -29.98 3.27 30.64
C PRO A 662 -30.19 4.36 31.71
N GLY A 663 -30.91 5.46 31.42
CA GLY A 663 -31.25 6.48 32.42
C GLY A 663 -30.07 7.25 33.03
N LEU A 664 -28.96 7.37 32.28
CA LEU A 664 -27.70 8.01 32.69
C LEU A 664 -27.87 9.48 33.08
N SER A 665 -26.92 10.00 33.87
CA SER A 665 -26.73 11.44 34.02
C SER A 665 -26.38 12.10 32.68
N VAL A 666 -26.56 13.41 32.58
CA VAL A 666 -26.22 14.16 31.37
C VAL A 666 -24.71 14.19 31.20
N THR A 667 -23.97 14.30 32.30
CA THR A 667 -22.52 14.11 32.34
C THR A 667 -22.09 12.72 31.84
N GLY A 668 -22.70 11.63 32.33
CA GLY A 668 -22.36 10.26 31.91
C GLY A 668 -22.65 9.98 30.43
N SER A 669 -23.80 10.46 29.93
CA SER A 669 -24.14 10.37 28.51
C SER A 669 -23.16 11.16 27.62
N ALA A 670 -22.71 12.33 28.08
CA ALA A 670 -21.76 13.16 27.34
C ALA A 670 -20.34 12.55 27.29
N ILE A 671 -19.91 11.92 28.38
CA ILE A 671 -18.63 11.20 28.47
C ILE A 671 -18.62 9.95 27.60
N ALA A 672 -19.72 9.19 27.58
CA ALA A 672 -19.88 8.06 26.67
C ALA A 672 -19.67 8.49 25.20
N LEU A 673 -20.32 9.59 24.79
CA LEU A 673 -20.12 10.14 23.44
C LEU A 673 -18.68 10.61 23.21
N ALA A 674 -18.02 11.22 24.19
CA ALA A 674 -16.63 11.65 24.06
C ALA A 674 -15.65 10.48 23.90
N GLU A 675 -15.79 9.37 24.65
CA GLU A 675 -14.93 8.19 24.45
C GLU A 675 -15.17 7.50 23.10
N ILE A 676 -16.41 7.53 22.56
CA ILE A 676 -16.66 7.10 21.17
C ILE A 676 -15.95 8.02 20.19
N ALA A 677 -16.07 9.34 20.38
CA ALA A 677 -15.46 10.35 19.52
C ALA A 677 -13.92 10.37 19.56
N ARG A 678 -13.34 9.91 20.68
CA ARG A 678 -11.89 9.72 20.88
C ARG A 678 -11.30 8.69 19.93
N VAL A 679 -12.10 7.69 19.54
CA VAL A 679 -11.73 6.70 18.53
C VAL A 679 -12.27 7.09 17.15
N ASP A 680 -13.57 7.43 17.05
CA ASP A 680 -14.20 7.71 15.76
C ASP A 680 -15.38 8.70 15.82
N ALA A 681 -15.20 9.84 15.15
CA ALA A 681 -16.19 10.89 15.01
C ALA A 681 -17.45 10.48 14.22
N SER A 682 -17.35 9.55 13.27
CA SER A 682 -18.50 9.11 12.46
C SER A 682 -19.41 8.16 13.24
N CYS A 683 -18.84 7.21 13.98
CA CYS A 683 -19.57 6.33 14.89
C CYS A 683 -20.22 7.14 16.02
N CYS A 684 -19.53 8.15 16.56
CA CYS A 684 -20.13 9.05 17.54
C CYS A 684 -21.28 9.88 16.93
N THR A 685 -21.14 10.36 15.69
CA THR A 685 -22.23 11.06 15.00
C THR A 685 -23.44 10.16 14.75
N PHE A 686 -23.22 8.89 14.37
CA PHE A 686 -24.29 7.89 14.19
C PHE A 686 -25.12 7.71 15.47
N ILE A 687 -24.47 7.45 16.61
CA ILE A 687 -25.16 7.24 17.89
C ILE A 687 -25.76 8.54 18.43
N LEU A 688 -25.17 9.72 18.16
CA LEU A 688 -25.70 11.02 18.55
C LEU A 688 -27.01 11.33 17.81
N VAL A 689 -27.07 11.09 16.49
CA VAL A 689 -28.30 11.28 15.69
C VAL A 689 -29.42 10.34 16.15
N HIS A 690 -29.06 9.09 16.46
CA HIS A 690 -30.00 8.09 16.96
C HIS A 690 -30.49 8.40 18.38
N SER A 691 -29.58 8.52 19.33
CA SER A 691 -29.85 8.63 20.77
C SER A 691 -30.23 10.05 21.20
N SER A 692 -29.37 11.04 20.91
CA SER A 692 -29.48 12.40 21.43
C SER A 692 -30.44 13.32 20.63
N LEU A 693 -30.91 12.86 19.47
CA LEU A 693 -31.88 13.58 18.65
C LEU A 693 -33.19 12.79 18.46
N ALA A 694 -33.15 11.63 17.77
CA ALA A 694 -34.37 10.88 17.45
C ALA A 694 -35.04 10.27 18.68
N MET A 695 -34.34 9.40 19.44
CA MET A 695 -34.88 8.83 20.68
C MET A 695 -35.25 9.91 21.70
N LEU A 696 -34.41 10.94 21.88
CA LEU A 696 -34.70 12.03 22.81
C LEU A 696 -35.98 12.80 22.44
N THR A 697 -36.24 12.99 21.14
CA THR A 697 -37.51 13.61 20.68
C THR A 697 -38.71 12.75 21.05
N ILE A 698 -38.64 11.43 20.86
CA ILE A 698 -39.71 10.49 21.24
C ILE A 698 -39.89 10.46 22.77
N GLY A 699 -38.79 10.43 23.54
CA GLY A 699 -38.82 10.41 25.00
C GLY A 699 -39.45 11.68 25.62
N LEU A 700 -39.08 12.86 25.11
CA LEU A 700 -39.54 14.15 25.63
C LEU A 700 -40.90 14.59 25.09
N LEU A 701 -41.19 14.34 23.80
CA LEU A 701 -42.33 14.95 23.08
C LEU A 701 -43.30 13.92 22.47
N GLY A 702 -43.03 12.62 22.64
CA GLY A 702 -43.94 11.53 22.27
C GLY A 702 -45.01 11.25 23.32
N SER A 703 -46.07 10.55 22.91
CA SER A 703 -47.06 9.95 23.82
C SER A 703 -46.46 8.74 24.56
N GLU A 704 -47.09 8.32 25.66
CA GLU A 704 -46.70 7.10 26.37
C GLU A 704 -46.73 5.87 25.45
N MET A 705 -47.74 5.78 24.58
CA MET A 705 -47.86 4.71 23.59
C MET A 705 -46.71 4.72 22.58
N GLN A 706 -46.31 5.90 22.07
CA GLN A 706 -45.15 6.03 21.19
C GLN A 706 -43.84 5.65 21.88
N ARG A 707 -43.68 6.00 23.17
CA ARG A 707 -42.50 5.61 23.97
C ARG A 707 -42.40 4.10 24.14
N GLN A 708 -43.50 3.43 24.52
CA GLN A 708 -43.55 1.97 24.62
C GLN A 708 -43.36 1.27 23.26
N LYS A 709 -43.91 1.82 22.17
CA LYS A 709 -43.83 1.26 20.81
C LYS A 709 -42.42 1.32 20.22
N TYR A 710 -41.69 2.43 20.42
CA TYR A 710 -40.45 2.70 19.68
C TYR A 710 -39.16 2.68 20.50
N LEU A 711 -39.16 3.12 21.77
CA LEU A 711 -37.90 3.24 22.51
C LEU A 711 -37.18 1.90 22.80
N PRO A 712 -37.86 0.76 23.07
CA PRO A 712 -37.18 -0.50 23.36
C PRO A 712 -36.23 -1.00 22.26
N SER A 713 -36.68 -1.05 21.00
CA SER A 713 -35.84 -1.50 19.88
C SER A 713 -34.80 -0.48 19.41
N LEU A 714 -34.97 0.79 19.82
CA LEU A 714 -33.96 1.83 19.62
C LEU A 714 -32.90 1.81 20.74
N ALA A 715 -33.23 1.30 21.93
CA ALA A 715 -32.29 1.21 23.05
C ALA A 715 -31.24 0.09 22.88
N ASP A 716 -31.64 -1.05 22.32
CA ASP A 716 -30.73 -2.16 22.00
C ASP A 716 -30.08 -2.07 20.59
N LEU A 717 -30.46 -1.07 19.80
CA LEU A 717 -30.09 -0.86 18.40
C LEU A 717 -30.54 -1.97 17.43
N SER A 718 -31.57 -2.74 17.77
CA SER A 718 -32.24 -3.67 16.84
C SER A 718 -33.06 -2.95 15.76
N SER A 719 -33.48 -1.71 16.02
CA SER A 719 -33.96 -0.73 15.04
C SER A 719 -33.07 0.50 15.05
N ILE A 720 -32.89 1.15 13.90
CA ILE A 720 -32.10 2.40 13.77
C ILE A 720 -33.03 3.60 13.54
N SER A 721 -32.67 4.76 14.09
CA SER A 721 -33.42 6.00 13.91
C SER A 721 -32.61 7.14 13.28
N CYS A 722 -33.33 8.06 12.62
CA CYS A 722 -32.79 9.34 12.14
C CYS A 722 -33.69 10.53 12.48
N TRP A 723 -33.16 11.75 12.35
CA TRP A 723 -33.83 12.98 12.76
C TRP A 723 -33.77 14.06 11.66
N GLY A 724 -34.91 14.39 11.07
CA GLY A 724 -35.06 15.16 9.84
C GLY A 724 -35.68 16.55 10.03
N LEU A 725 -34.86 17.55 10.38
CA LEU A 725 -35.26 18.96 10.43
C LEU A 725 -34.83 19.75 9.18
N THR A 726 -33.52 19.71 8.86
CA THR A 726 -32.85 20.55 7.86
C THR A 726 -33.34 20.34 6.42
N GLU A 727 -33.41 21.43 5.65
CA GLU A 727 -33.86 21.46 4.24
C GLU A 727 -32.83 22.13 3.33
N PRO A 728 -32.83 21.87 2.00
CA PRO A 728 -31.86 22.45 1.07
C PRO A 728 -31.77 23.97 1.10
N ASP A 729 -32.91 24.67 1.16
CA ASP A 729 -32.99 26.13 1.07
C ASP A 729 -32.92 26.84 2.44
N TYR A 730 -32.99 26.09 3.55
CA TYR A 730 -33.25 26.62 4.90
C TYR A 730 -32.31 26.02 5.97
N GLY A 731 -31.01 26.00 5.67
CA GLY A 731 -30.00 25.36 6.51
C GLY A 731 -29.93 25.90 7.94
N SER A 732 -29.56 27.18 8.10
CA SER A 732 -29.42 27.81 9.44
C SER A 732 -30.71 28.43 9.97
N ASP A 733 -31.68 28.72 9.10
CA ASP A 733 -33.04 29.13 9.48
C ASP A 733 -34.00 27.93 9.46
N ALA A 734 -33.75 26.98 10.36
CA ALA A 734 -34.58 25.79 10.49
C ALA A 734 -36.04 26.09 10.89
N SER A 735 -36.34 27.33 11.31
CA SER A 735 -37.70 27.78 11.64
C SER A 735 -38.55 28.08 10.39
N ALA A 736 -37.91 28.38 9.27
CA ALA A 736 -38.54 28.70 7.99
C ALA A 736 -38.71 27.50 7.04
N LEU A 737 -38.56 26.27 7.55
CA LEU A 737 -38.73 25.02 6.79
C LEU A 737 -40.06 25.00 5.99
N ARG A 738 -40.03 24.42 4.79
CA ARG A 738 -41.13 24.37 3.82
C ARG A 738 -41.79 23.01 3.66
N THR A 739 -41.18 21.89 4.09
CA THR A 739 -41.85 20.58 4.05
C THR A 739 -43.19 20.69 4.76
N THR A 740 -44.27 20.36 4.07
CA THR A 740 -45.64 20.55 4.54
C THR A 740 -46.21 19.28 5.16
N ALA A 741 -47.13 19.45 6.10
CA ALA A 741 -48.01 18.41 6.61
C ALA A 741 -49.46 18.87 6.50
N THR A 742 -50.25 18.16 5.69
CA THR A 742 -51.67 18.44 5.48
C THR A 742 -52.52 17.40 6.21
N LYS A 743 -53.46 17.86 7.04
CA LYS A 743 -54.38 16.98 7.76
C LYS A 743 -55.33 16.28 6.78
N VAL A 744 -55.49 14.96 6.93
CA VAL A 744 -56.45 14.13 6.19
C VAL A 744 -57.23 13.22 7.15
N GLU A 745 -58.18 12.46 6.64
CA GLU A 745 -58.85 11.42 7.42
C GLU A 745 -57.85 10.36 7.91
N GLY A 746 -57.93 9.98 9.18
CA GLY A 746 -57.03 9.00 9.83
C GLY A 746 -55.56 9.43 10.03
N GLY A 747 -55.13 10.58 9.50
CA GLY A 747 -53.71 10.96 9.57
C GLY A 747 -53.33 12.26 8.87
N TRP A 748 -52.15 12.25 8.26
CA TRP A 748 -51.47 13.39 7.67
C TRP A 748 -50.77 12.99 6.37
N ILE A 749 -50.70 13.93 5.41
CA ILE A 749 -49.89 13.79 4.18
C ILE A 749 -48.71 14.75 4.28
N LEU A 750 -47.50 14.20 4.19
CA LEU A 750 -46.23 14.94 4.16
C LEU A 750 -45.76 15.12 2.70
N GLU A 751 -45.41 16.35 2.33
CA GLU A 751 -44.86 16.68 1.01
C GLU A 751 -43.75 17.74 1.13
N GLY A 752 -42.58 17.44 0.57
CA GLY A 752 -41.38 18.28 0.70
C GLY A 752 -40.07 17.49 0.67
N GLN A 753 -38.99 18.08 1.20
CA GLN A 753 -37.65 17.50 1.15
C GLN A 753 -36.78 17.89 2.36
N LYS A 754 -35.92 16.97 2.79
CA LYS A 754 -34.90 17.15 3.83
C LYS A 754 -33.51 16.89 3.26
N ARG A 755 -32.48 17.49 3.86
CA ARG A 755 -31.09 17.37 3.41
C ARG A 755 -30.12 17.25 4.60
N TRP A 756 -29.02 16.53 4.39
CA TRP A 756 -27.97 16.22 5.38
C TRP A 756 -28.38 15.24 6.49
N ILE A 757 -29.47 14.50 6.35
CA ILE A 757 -30.02 13.70 7.45
C ILE A 757 -29.19 12.44 7.67
N GLY A 758 -28.42 12.39 8.76
CA GLY A 758 -27.62 11.22 9.15
C GLY A 758 -28.49 9.98 9.37
N ASN A 759 -27.95 8.80 9.08
CA ASN A 759 -28.61 7.47 9.18
C ASN A 759 -29.81 7.24 8.22
N SER A 760 -30.32 8.27 7.55
CA SER A 760 -31.60 8.21 6.78
C SER A 760 -31.66 7.18 5.65
N THR A 761 -30.52 6.74 5.12
CA THR A 761 -30.44 5.71 4.07
C THR A 761 -30.68 4.29 4.56
N PHE A 762 -30.61 4.05 5.88
CA PHE A 762 -30.79 2.73 6.48
C PHE A 762 -31.61 2.72 7.78
N ALA A 763 -32.05 3.88 8.27
CA ALA A 763 -32.90 4.00 9.46
C ALA A 763 -34.30 3.38 9.23
N ASP A 764 -34.81 2.73 10.28
CA ASP A 764 -36.12 2.11 10.33
C ASP A 764 -37.19 3.10 10.82
N VAL A 765 -36.80 4.04 11.69
CA VAL A 765 -37.69 5.05 12.31
C VAL A 765 -37.18 6.47 12.02
N LEU A 766 -37.95 7.26 11.26
CA LEU A 766 -37.56 8.60 10.85
C LEU A 766 -38.39 9.66 11.60
N VAL A 767 -37.76 10.45 12.49
CA VAL A 767 -38.40 11.57 13.18
C VAL A 767 -38.32 12.83 12.32
N ILE A 768 -39.42 13.27 11.72
CA ILE A 768 -39.47 14.32 10.70
C ILE A 768 -40.26 15.54 11.20
N PHE A 769 -39.76 16.75 10.89
CA PHE A 769 -40.44 18.02 11.22
C PHE A 769 -41.02 18.66 9.95
N ALA A 770 -42.32 18.98 9.99
CA ALA A 770 -43.05 19.56 8.87
C ALA A 770 -44.00 20.68 9.32
N ARG A 771 -44.22 21.64 8.44
CA ARG A 771 -45.09 22.81 8.63
C ARG A 771 -46.53 22.40 8.36
N ASN A 772 -47.37 22.53 9.36
CA ASN A 772 -48.80 22.29 9.28
C ASN A 772 -49.44 23.29 8.31
N ALA A 773 -50.08 22.79 7.26
CA ALA A 773 -50.69 23.61 6.20
C ALA A 773 -51.84 24.50 6.71
N ALA A 774 -52.53 24.10 7.79
CA ALA A 774 -53.66 24.85 8.35
C ALA A 774 -53.25 25.85 9.44
N THR A 775 -52.29 25.51 10.31
CA THR A 775 -51.89 26.35 11.45
C THR A 775 -50.59 27.13 11.25
N ASN A 776 -49.85 26.84 10.18
CA ASN A 776 -48.51 27.35 9.90
C ASN A 776 -47.45 27.05 10.99
N GLN A 777 -47.78 26.22 11.99
CA GLN A 777 -46.84 25.77 13.02
C GLN A 777 -46.02 24.57 12.55
N ILE A 778 -44.88 24.33 13.21
CA ILE A 778 -44.08 23.12 12.98
C ILE A 778 -44.60 22.01 13.89
N ASN A 779 -44.94 20.86 13.29
CA ASN A 779 -45.28 19.62 13.97
C ASN A 779 -44.20 18.55 13.69
N GLY A 780 -44.11 17.56 14.58
CA GLY A 780 -43.22 16.42 14.47
C GLY A 780 -43.99 15.14 14.16
N PHE A 781 -43.39 14.26 13.38
CA PHE A 781 -43.99 13.04 12.85
C PHE A 781 -42.98 11.90 12.91
N ILE A 782 -43.46 10.69 13.19
CA ILE A 782 -42.69 9.46 13.04
C ILE A 782 -43.07 8.85 11.70
N VAL A 783 -42.11 8.70 10.81
CA VAL A 783 -42.30 8.08 9.49
C VAL A 783 -41.57 6.74 9.50
N GLN A 784 -42.27 5.68 9.14
CA GLN A 784 -41.66 4.35 9.00
C GLN A 784 -40.80 4.30 7.73
N LYS A 785 -39.76 3.48 7.77
CA LYS A 785 -39.01 3.06 6.58
C LYS A 785 -39.93 2.47 5.51
N ASP A 786 -39.57 2.71 4.26
CA ASP A 786 -40.31 2.27 3.05
C ASP A 786 -41.77 2.75 2.97
N ALA A 787 -42.18 3.75 3.76
CA ALA A 787 -43.49 4.37 3.67
C ALA A 787 -43.77 4.88 2.23
N PRO A 788 -44.94 4.59 1.62
CA PRO A 788 -45.20 4.94 0.23
C PRO A 788 -44.97 6.43 -0.07
N GLY A 789 -44.12 6.71 -1.06
CA GLY A 789 -43.72 8.07 -1.45
C GLY A 789 -42.48 8.62 -0.74
N LEU A 790 -41.90 7.89 0.22
CA LEU A 790 -40.62 8.20 0.86
C LEU A 790 -39.46 7.76 -0.04
N GLN A 791 -38.45 8.60 -0.20
CA GLN A 791 -37.22 8.25 -0.91
C GLN A 791 -36.01 8.86 -0.20
N CYS A 792 -35.06 8.03 0.25
CA CYS A 792 -33.79 8.45 0.83
C CYS A 792 -32.64 8.20 -0.15
N THR A 793 -31.77 9.20 -0.37
CA THR A 793 -30.62 9.11 -1.30
C THR A 793 -29.35 9.54 -0.58
N LYS A 794 -28.29 8.72 -0.61
CA LYS A 794 -27.00 9.01 0.05
C LYS A 794 -26.31 10.22 -0.57
N ILE A 795 -25.76 11.10 0.27
CA ILE A 795 -24.90 12.22 -0.16
C ILE A 795 -23.45 11.72 -0.20
N GLU A 796 -22.90 11.63 -1.41
CA GLU A 796 -21.53 11.16 -1.67
C GLU A 796 -20.48 12.29 -1.63
N ASN A 797 -19.20 11.91 -1.75
CA ASN A 797 -18.06 12.83 -1.94
C ASN A 797 -17.84 13.87 -0.81
N LYS A 798 -18.25 13.54 0.42
CA LYS A 798 -17.95 14.36 1.60
C LYS A 798 -16.46 14.30 1.96
N ILE A 799 -15.90 15.43 2.39
CA ILE A 799 -14.50 15.52 2.87
C ILE A 799 -14.32 14.92 4.28
N GLY A 800 -15.35 14.98 5.12
CA GLY A 800 -15.34 14.54 6.52
C GLY A 800 -16.65 13.85 6.91
N LEU A 801 -16.62 13.17 8.05
CA LEU A 801 -17.65 12.23 8.53
C LEU A 801 -18.06 11.23 7.44
N ARG A 802 -17.06 10.69 6.73
CA ARG A 802 -17.24 9.97 5.47
C ARG A 802 -18.07 8.68 5.61
N MET A 803 -18.03 8.04 6.78
CA MET A 803 -18.77 6.81 7.08
C MET A 803 -20.24 7.07 7.42
N VAL A 804 -20.57 8.26 7.95
CA VAL A 804 -21.97 8.63 8.27
C VAL A 804 -22.75 8.68 6.96
N GLN A 805 -23.80 7.87 6.83
CA GLN A 805 -24.67 7.97 5.65
C GLN A 805 -25.67 9.11 5.86
N ASN A 806 -25.23 10.35 5.58
CA ASN A 806 -26.12 11.48 5.41
C ASN A 806 -26.89 11.32 4.10
N GLY A 807 -28.19 11.58 4.12
CA GLY A 807 -29.04 11.52 2.95
C GLY A 807 -29.85 12.79 2.69
N ASP A 808 -30.26 12.92 1.43
CA ASP A 808 -31.42 13.69 1.03
C ASP A 808 -32.67 12.80 1.16
N ILE A 809 -33.74 13.34 1.74
CA ILE A 809 -35.03 12.66 1.88
C ILE A 809 -36.07 13.43 1.08
N LEU A 810 -36.83 12.75 0.23
CA LEU A 810 -37.92 13.30 -0.56
C LEU A 810 -39.24 12.66 -0.12
N PHE A 811 -40.24 13.51 0.13
CA PHE A 811 -41.59 13.11 0.54
C PHE A 811 -42.57 13.43 -0.59
N LYS A 812 -43.06 12.40 -1.28
CA LYS A 812 -44.10 12.51 -2.32
C LYS A 812 -45.43 12.01 -1.78
N LYS A 813 -46.17 12.88 -1.08
CA LYS A 813 -47.47 12.57 -0.45
C LYS A 813 -47.41 11.38 0.52
N VAL A 814 -46.40 11.36 1.38
CA VAL A 814 -46.20 10.29 2.36
C VAL A 814 -47.29 10.35 3.42
N PHE A 815 -48.06 9.28 3.57
CA PHE A 815 -49.07 9.18 4.62
C PHE A 815 -48.43 8.82 5.97
N VAL A 816 -48.86 9.51 7.02
CA VAL A 816 -48.50 9.25 8.42
C VAL A 816 -49.79 9.18 9.24
N PRO A 817 -50.06 8.09 9.97
CA PRO A 817 -51.28 7.96 10.77
C PRO A 817 -51.26 8.91 11.98
N ASP A 818 -52.43 9.25 12.52
CA ASP A 818 -52.53 10.16 13.66
C ASP A 818 -51.77 9.67 14.92
N GLU A 819 -51.65 8.36 15.11
CA GLU A 819 -50.88 7.77 16.23
C GLU A 819 -49.37 8.01 16.14
N ASP A 820 -48.83 8.35 14.97
CA ASP A 820 -47.42 8.63 14.73
C ASP A 820 -47.10 10.14 14.63
N ARG A 821 -48.11 11.00 14.79
CA ARG A 821 -47.89 12.44 15.02
C ARG A 821 -47.43 12.66 16.47
N LEU A 822 -46.30 13.34 16.68
CA LEU A 822 -45.76 13.61 18.02
C LEU A 822 -46.60 14.70 18.72
N PRO A 823 -47.32 14.38 19.81
CA PRO A 823 -48.26 15.32 20.44
C PRO A 823 -47.58 16.49 21.14
N GLY A 824 -46.34 16.32 21.61
CA GLY A 824 -45.55 17.36 22.27
C GLY A 824 -44.94 18.38 21.31
N VAL A 825 -44.96 18.14 19.99
CA VAL A 825 -44.44 19.08 18.99
C VAL A 825 -45.59 19.91 18.41
N ASN A 826 -45.91 21.04 19.06
CA ASN A 826 -46.95 21.98 18.61
C ASN A 826 -46.37 23.25 18.00
N SER A 827 -45.08 23.50 18.20
CA SER A 827 -44.35 24.67 17.71
C SER A 827 -42.86 24.36 17.52
N PHE A 828 -42.13 25.28 16.87
CA PHE A 828 -40.66 25.21 16.85
C PHE A 828 -40.05 25.31 18.26
N ASN A 829 -40.71 26.02 19.19
CA ASN A 829 -40.21 26.18 20.55
C ASN A 829 -40.18 24.87 21.35
N ASP A 830 -41.04 23.91 21.01
CA ASP A 830 -40.97 22.55 21.59
C ASP A 830 -39.76 21.78 21.05
N THR A 831 -39.45 21.96 19.76
CA THR A 831 -38.25 21.37 19.12
C THR A 831 -36.97 21.95 19.74
N SER A 832 -36.96 23.24 20.11
CA SER A 832 -35.86 23.89 20.82
C SER A 832 -35.46 23.21 22.13
N LYS A 833 -36.39 22.48 22.80
CA LYS A 833 -36.10 21.74 24.04
C LYS A 833 -35.14 20.57 23.77
N VAL A 834 -35.34 19.83 22.68
CA VAL A 834 -34.45 18.75 22.22
C VAL A 834 -33.10 19.36 21.80
N LEU A 835 -33.13 20.43 20.99
CA LEU A 835 -31.94 21.12 20.49
C LEU A 835 -31.05 21.73 21.59
N ALA A 836 -31.62 22.03 22.77
CA ALA A 836 -30.82 22.49 23.91
C ALA A 836 -29.94 21.37 24.47
N VAL A 837 -30.45 20.13 24.52
CA VAL A 837 -29.72 18.95 25.02
C VAL A 837 -28.75 18.42 23.98
N SER A 838 -29.19 18.27 22.72
CA SER A 838 -28.34 17.78 21.63
C SER A 838 -27.11 18.68 21.46
N ARG A 839 -27.25 20.00 21.59
CA ARG A 839 -26.13 20.94 21.53
C ARG A 839 -25.10 20.74 22.64
N VAL A 840 -25.49 20.34 23.85
CA VAL A 840 -24.54 19.93 24.90
C VAL A 840 -23.81 18.66 24.47
N MET A 841 -24.52 17.64 23.99
CA MET A 841 -23.91 16.39 23.50
C MET A 841 -22.91 16.65 22.35
N VAL A 842 -23.27 17.50 21.40
CA VAL A 842 -22.43 17.92 20.26
C VAL A 842 -21.23 18.75 20.71
N ALA A 843 -21.31 19.48 21.83
CA ALA A 843 -20.17 20.18 22.39
C ALA A 843 -19.12 19.23 23.02
N TRP A 844 -19.47 17.97 23.30
CA TRP A 844 -18.55 16.94 23.80
C TRP A 844 -17.88 16.10 22.69
N LEU A 845 -18.54 15.94 21.54
CA LEU A 845 -17.98 15.33 20.32
C LEU A 845 -16.57 15.86 19.94
N PRO A 846 -16.31 17.19 19.84
CA PRO A 846 -14.98 17.71 19.55
C PRO A 846 -13.95 17.49 20.68
N ILE A 847 -14.40 17.29 21.93
CA ILE A 847 -13.51 17.02 23.08
C ILE A 847 -12.87 15.65 22.92
N GLY A 848 -13.68 14.62 22.65
CA GLY A 848 -13.17 13.27 22.41
C GLY A 848 -12.15 13.25 21.26
N ILE A 849 -12.50 13.85 20.12
CA ILE A 849 -11.61 13.93 18.94
C ILE A 849 -10.27 14.59 19.30
N ALA A 850 -10.30 15.71 20.04
CA ALA A 850 -9.09 16.41 20.48
C ALA A 850 -8.23 15.52 21.42
N MET A 851 -8.85 14.79 22.34
CA MET A 851 -8.17 13.83 23.23
C MET A 851 -7.49 12.71 22.43
N GLY A 852 -8.20 12.09 21.47
CA GLY A 852 -7.65 10.99 20.65
C GLY A 852 -6.48 11.43 19.78
N VAL A 853 -6.55 12.63 19.20
CA VAL A 853 -5.43 13.22 18.44
C VAL A 853 -4.26 13.53 19.38
N TYR A 854 -4.51 14.07 20.58
CA TYR A 854 -3.44 14.31 21.56
C TYR A 854 -2.75 13.01 22.00
N ASP A 855 -3.50 11.94 22.27
CA ASP A 855 -2.93 10.64 22.63
C ASP A 855 -1.99 10.11 21.53
N MET A 856 -2.41 10.24 20.26
CA MET A 856 -1.58 9.86 19.11
C MET A 856 -0.33 10.73 19.00
N CYS A 857 -0.46 12.06 19.06
CA CYS A 857 0.68 12.98 18.97
C CYS A 857 1.68 12.77 20.11
N HIS A 858 1.20 12.67 21.35
CA HIS A 858 2.04 12.41 22.52
C HIS A 858 2.78 11.07 22.42
N ARG A 859 2.12 10.01 21.91
CA ARG A 859 2.76 8.71 21.65
C ARG A 859 3.84 8.85 20.57
N TYR A 860 3.45 9.28 19.37
CA TYR A 860 4.31 9.43 18.20
C TYR A 860 5.56 10.27 18.47
N LEU A 861 5.44 11.37 19.20
CA LEU A 861 6.58 12.25 19.49
C LEU A 861 7.57 11.65 20.50
N LYS A 862 7.14 10.74 21.38
CA LYS A 862 8.04 10.06 22.33
C LYS A 862 8.79 8.90 21.68
N GLU A 863 8.19 8.24 20.70
CA GLU A 863 8.76 7.11 19.96
C GLU A 863 9.66 7.59 18.80
N ARG A 864 9.18 8.54 17.98
CA ARG A 864 9.91 9.06 16.82
C ARG A 864 11.13 9.90 17.27
N LYS A 865 12.31 9.60 16.74
CA LYS A 865 13.56 10.35 16.98
C LYS A 865 14.05 11.15 15.77
N GLN A 866 14.54 12.37 15.98
CA GLN A 866 15.32 13.16 15.01
C GLN A 866 16.51 13.82 15.73
N PHE A 867 17.61 14.06 15.02
CA PHE A 867 18.86 14.63 15.58
C PHE A 867 19.34 13.94 16.88
N GLY A 868 19.18 12.61 16.96
CA GLY A 868 19.57 11.80 18.12
C GLY A 868 18.60 11.79 19.30
N ALA A 869 17.57 12.64 19.32
CA ALA A 869 16.62 12.76 20.44
C ALA A 869 15.17 12.43 20.02
N PRO A 870 14.30 11.97 20.95
CA PRO A 870 12.86 11.90 20.71
C PRO A 870 12.29 13.26 20.28
N LEU A 871 11.29 13.27 19.41
CA LEU A 871 10.63 14.53 18.99
C LEU A 871 10.01 15.29 20.18
N ALA A 872 9.60 14.58 21.22
CA ALA A 872 9.13 15.15 22.48
C ALA A 872 10.22 15.85 23.31
N ALA A 873 11.50 15.74 22.96
CA ALA A 873 12.59 16.48 23.61
C ALA A 873 12.78 17.90 23.05
N PHE A 874 12.19 18.22 21.89
CA PHE A 874 12.35 19.53 21.25
C PHE A 874 11.34 20.54 21.80
N GLN A 875 11.83 21.72 22.17
CA GLN A 875 11.08 22.79 22.84
C GLN A 875 9.77 23.15 22.11
N LEU A 876 9.79 23.31 20.78
CA LEU A 876 8.60 23.64 19.99
C LEU A 876 7.56 22.52 19.97
N ASN A 877 7.98 21.25 20.03
CA ASN A 877 7.05 20.12 20.09
C ASN A 877 6.41 20.00 21.47
N GLN A 878 7.18 20.25 22.54
CA GLN A 878 6.66 20.36 23.90
C GLN A 878 5.66 21.51 24.03
N GLN A 879 5.97 22.69 23.49
CA GLN A 879 5.08 23.85 23.47
C GLN A 879 3.73 23.51 22.81
N LYS A 880 3.74 22.87 21.63
CA LYS A 880 2.51 22.47 20.92
C LYS A 880 1.74 21.40 21.70
N LEU A 881 2.40 20.41 22.29
CA LEU A 881 1.74 19.42 23.16
C LEU A 881 1.07 20.09 24.38
N VAL A 882 1.74 21.05 25.02
CA VAL A 882 1.16 21.82 26.15
C VAL A 882 -0.04 22.66 25.69
N GLN A 883 0.02 23.28 24.51
CA GLN A 883 -1.11 24.04 23.94
C GLN A 883 -2.31 23.13 23.64
N MET A 884 -2.09 21.96 23.04
CA MET A 884 -3.12 20.95 22.81
C MET A 884 -3.75 20.48 24.14
N LEU A 885 -2.93 20.15 25.14
CA LEU A 885 -3.39 19.72 26.45
C LEU A 885 -4.20 20.82 27.16
N SER A 886 -3.73 22.07 27.10
CA SER A 886 -4.43 23.24 27.68
C SER A 886 -5.80 23.46 27.05
N ASN A 887 -5.89 23.35 25.72
CA ASN A 887 -7.17 23.41 25.00
C ASN A 887 -8.11 22.29 25.48
N ILE A 888 -7.63 21.05 25.60
CA ILE A 888 -8.41 19.89 26.06
C ILE A 888 -8.92 20.09 27.50
N GLN A 889 -8.06 20.53 28.43
CA GLN A 889 -8.46 20.78 29.83
C GLN A 889 -9.60 21.82 29.91
N ALA A 890 -9.46 22.93 29.19
CA ALA A 890 -10.45 23.99 29.19
C ALA A 890 -11.75 23.56 28.48
N MET A 891 -11.68 22.75 27.42
CA MET A 891 -12.84 22.16 26.75
C MET A 891 -13.61 21.16 27.64
N LEU A 892 -12.90 20.32 28.40
CA LEU A 892 -13.51 19.41 29.39
C LEU A 892 -14.21 20.20 30.50
N LEU A 893 -13.58 21.25 31.04
CA LEU A 893 -14.18 22.13 32.05
C LEU A 893 -15.45 22.84 31.54
N VAL A 894 -15.43 23.38 30.31
CA VAL A 894 -16.60 23.97 29.66
C VAL A 894 -17.70 22.93 29.45
N GLY A 895 -17.36 21.75 28.90
CA GLY A 895 -18.30 20.65 28.68
C GLY A 895 -18.97 20.16 29.96
N TRP A 896 -18.18 19.92 31.01
CA TRP A 896 -18.66 19.52 32.34
C TRP A 896 -19.56 20.60 32.95
N ARG A 897 -19.17 21.88 32.86
CA ARG A 897 -19.97 22.97 33.42
C ARG A 897 -21.33 23.10 32.72
N LEU A 898 -21.41 22.86 31.41
CA LEU A 898 -22.69 22.83 30.68
C LEU A 898 -23.59 21.71 31.17
N CYS A 899 -23.05 20.50 31.38
CA CYS A 899 -23.82 19.39 31.96
C CYS A 899 -24.38 19.77 33.36
N LYS A 900 -23.56 20.38 34.23
CA LYS A 900 -24.03 20.80 35.58
C LYS A 900 -25.01 21.99 35.57
N LEU A 901 -24.90 22.90 34.60
CA LEU A 901 -25.91 23.94 34.38
C LEU A 901 -27.23 23.35 33.88
N TYR A 902 -27.19 22.34 33.02
CA TYR A 902 -28.38 21.66 32.53
C TYR A 902 -29.05 20.82 33.62
N GLU A 903 -28.28 20.00 34.35
CA GLU A 903 -28.76 19.17 35.47
C GLU A 903 -29.38 20.01 36.60
N SER A 904 -28.93 21.26 36.79
CA SER A 904 -29.52 22.21 37.75
C SER A 904 -30.63 23.11 37.18
N GLY A 905 -31.03 22.92 35.92
CA GLY A 905 -32.09 23.70 35.26
C GLY A 905 -31.74 25.16 34.97
N LYS A 906 -30.45 25.52 35.02
CA LYS A 906 -29.93 26.90 34.89
C LYS A 906 -29.31 27.20 33.53
N MET A 907 -29.16 26.20 32.66
CA MET A 907 -28.53 26.37 31.35
C MET A 907 -29.43 27.16 30.40
N THR A 908 -28.87 28.20 29.79
CA THR A 908 -29.53 28.97 28.72
C THR A 908 -29.16 28.45 27.32
N PRO A 909 -29.98 28.73 26.28
CA PRO A 909 -29.62 28.41 24.90
C PRO A 909 -28.34 29.09 24.43
N GLY A 910 -28.05 30.32 24.89
CA GLY A 910 -26.79 31.03 24.62
C GLY A 910 -25.59 30.35 25.25
N GLN A 911 -25.67 29.89 26.51
CA GLN A 911 -24.60 29.13 27.15
C GLN A 911 -24.26 27.84 26.40
N ALA A 912 -25.27 27.06 25.99
CA ALA A 912 -25.05 25.86 25.19
C ALA A 912 -24.43 26.17 23.81
N SER A 913 -24.82 27.30 23.21
CA SER A 913 -24.30 27.76 21.92
C SER A 913 -22.85 28.22 22.01
N LEU A 914 -22.51 29.01 23.02
CA LEU A 914 -21.14 29.40 23.37
C LEU A 914 -20.25 28.16 23.59
N GLY A 915 -20.76 27.16 24.32
CA GLY A 915 -20.09 25.89 24.53
C GLY A 915 -19.73 25.18 23.24
N LYS A 916 -20.72 25.00 22.35
CA LYS A 916 -20.54 24.34 21.05
C LYS A 916 -19.58 25.11 20.15
N SER A 917 -19.76 26.42 19.99
CA SER A 917 -18.88 27.24 19.12
C SER A 917 -17.44 27.27 19.63
N TRP A 918 -17.25 27.43 20.95
CA TRP A 918 -15.92 27.49 21.55
C TRP A 918 -15.20 26.13 21.52
N ASN A 919 -15.85 25.04 21.96
CA ASN A 919 -15.23 23.70 21.94
C ASN A 919 -14.85 23.26 20.51
N THR A 920 -15.71 23.50 19.52
CA THR A 920 -15.40 23.14 18.11
C THR A 920 -14.28 24.01 17.53
N LEU A 921 -14.21 25.31 17.86
CA LEU A 921 -13.09 26.17 17.47
C LEU A 921 -11.76 25.72 18.08
N ARG A 922 -11.73 25.44 19.39
CA ARG A 922 -10.53 24.98 20.10
C ARG A 922 -10.06 23.59 19.63
N ALA A 923 -10.99 22.70 19.28
CA ALA A 923 -10.67 21.40 18.71
C ALA A 923 -10.01 21.50 17.33
N ARG A 924 -10.49 22.40 16.44
CA ARG A 924 -9.85 22.63 15.13
C ARG A 924 -8.41 23.11 15.27
N GLU A 925 -8.14 24.03 16.20
CA GLU A 925 -6.76 24.44 16.53
C GLU A 925 -5.93 23.26 17.05
N THR A 926 -6.45 22.52 18.03
CA THR A 926 -5.77 21.36 18.65
C THR A 926 -5.42 20.27 17.64
N VAL A 927 -6.34 19.95 16.73
CA VAL A 927 -6.12 18.93 15.71
C VAL A 927 -5.24 19.43 14.56
N SER A 928 -5.27 20.73 14.23
CA SER A 928 -4.29 21.34 13.33
C SER A 928 -2.86 21.23 13.89
N LEU A 929 -2.67 21.55 15.17
CA LEU A 929 -1.38 21.37 15.87
C LEU A 929 -0.95 19.90 15.86
N GLY A 930 -1.86 18.97 16.10
CA GLY A 930 -1.56 17.53 15.99
C GLY A 930 -1.13 17.10 14.58
N ARG A 931 -1.80 17.63 13.55
CA ARG A 931 -1.49 17.41 12.13
C ARG A 931 -0.14 18.01 11.72
N GLU A 932 0.30 19.08 12.37
CA GLU A 932 1.64 19.64 12.21
C GLU A 932 2.71 18.81 12.93
N LEU A 933 2.42 18.33 14.14
CA LEU A 933 3.36 17.54 14.96
C LEU A 933 3.73 16.20 14.33
N LEU A 934 2.84 15.59 13.54
CA LEU A 934 3.15 14.39 12.75
C LEU A 934 3.84 14.70 11.40
N GLY A 935 3.95 15.97 11.01
CA GLY A 935 4.60 16.38 9.76
C GLY A 935 3.96 15.73 8.53
N GLY A 936 4.78 15.03 7.73
CA GLY A 936 4.31 14.27 6.55
C GLY A 936 3.42 13.09 6.88
N ASN A 937 3.50 12.52 8.08
CA ASN A 937 2.60 11.44 8.53
C ASN A 937 1.23 11.99 8.95
N GLY A 938 1.12 13.30 9.23
CA GLY A 938 -0.12 13.95 9.67
C GLY A 938 -1.20 14.06 8.58
N ILE A 939 -0.86 13.77 7.32
CA ILE A 939 -1.82 13.71 6.19
C ILE A 939 -2.27 12.27 5.87
N LEU A 940 -1.70 11.27 6.54
CA LEU A 940 -2.09 9.87 6.38
C LEU A 940 -3.24 9.50 7.32
N THR A 941 -4.15 8.69 6.80
CA THR A 941 -5.31 8.13 7.49
C THR A 941 -4.93 7.14 8.59
N ASP A 942 -3.81 6.43 8.44
CA ASP A 942 -3.30 5.41 9.37
C ASP A 942 -3.08 5.93 10.80
N PHE A 943 -2.66 7.18 10.95
CA PHE A 943 -2.45 7.80 12.27
C PHE A 943 -3.73 8.43 12.85
N LEU A 944 -4.88 8.30 12.18
CA LEU A 944 -6.19 8.87 12.55
C LEU A 944 -6.26 10.42 12.63
N VAL A 945 -5.13 11.13 12.69
CA VAL A 945 -5.06 12.60 12.79
C VAL A 945 -5.58 13.29 11.52
N ALA A 946 -5.22 12.82 10.33
CA ALA A 946 -5.72 13.38 9.06
C ALA A 946 -7.24 13.24 8.95
N LYS A 947 -7.76 12.08 9.37
CA LYS A 947 -9.18 11.78 9.46
C LYS A 947 -9.88 12.70 10.46
N ALA A 948 -9.35 12.86 11.67
CA ALA A 948 -9.89 13.75 12.70
C ALA A 948 -9.91 15.23 12.25
N PHE A 949 -8.88 15.66 11.53
CA PHE A 949 -8.79 17.01 10.94
C PHE A 949 -9.94 17.24 9.95
N CYS A 950 -10.19 16.29 9.04
CA CYS A 950 -11.31 16.37 8.11
C CYS A 950 -12.69 16.22 8.78
N ASP A 951 -12.82 15.32 9.76
CA ASP A 951 -14.08 15.04 10.46
C ASP A 951 -14.56 16.21 11.34
N LEU A 952 -13.65 17.08 11.82
CA LEU A 952 -14.01 18.28 12.58
C LEU A 952 -14.68 19.38 11.75
N GLU A 953 -14.41 19.47 10.44
CA GLU A 953 -15.00 20.51 9.58
C GLU A 953 -16.54 20.40 9.52
N PRO A 954 -17.16 19.23 9.27
CA PRO A 954 -18.61 19.06 9.44
C PRO A 954 -19.13 19.37 10.85
N ILE A 955 -18.39 19.02 11.90
CA ILE A 955 -18.80 19.21 13.31
C ILE A 955 -18.85 20.70 13.70
N TYR A 956 -17.93 21.50 13.14
CA TYR A 956 -17.95 22.95 13.23
C TYR A 956 -19.22 23.55 12.58
N THR A 957 -19.72 22.91 11.52
CA THR A 957 -20.87 23.37 10.71
C THR A 957 -22.25 22.91 11.22
N PHE A 958 -22.47 21.63 11.55
CA PHE A 958 -23.81 21.14 11.90
C PHE A 958 -24.26 21.55 13.30
N GLU A 959 -25.56 21.45 13.59
CA GLU A 959 -26.16 21.96 14.85
C GLU A 959 -25.92 23.48 15.04
N GLY A 960 -26.12 24.19 13.93
CA GLY A 960 -25.75 25.60 13.73
C GLY A 960 -24.26 25.75 13.44
N THR A 961 -23.90 26.61 12.49
CA THR A 961 -22.49 26.96 12.28
C THR A 961 -21.91 27.64 13.52
N TYR A 962 -20.59 27.79 13.57
CA TYR A 962 -19.92 28.62 14.57
C TYR A 962 -20.54 30.02 14.68
N ASP A 963 -20.82 30.67 13.54
CA ASP A 963 -21.41 32.01 13.50
C ASP A 963 -22.84 32.01 14.06
N ILE A 964 -23.66 31.03 13.67
CA ILE A 964 -25.03 30.90 14.21
C ILE A 964 -25.01 30.73 15.74
N ASN A 965 -24.15 29.87 16.26
CA ASN A 965 -24.03 29.66 17.70
C ASN A 965 -23.51 30.92 18.42
N THR A 966 -22.55 31.63 17.80
CA THR A 966 -22.05 32.92 18.29
C THR A 966 -23.16 33.98 18.29
N LEU A 967 -24.02 34.01 17.29
CA LEU A 967 -25.13 34.96 17.17
C LEU A 967 -26.31 34.63 18.12
N VAL A 968 -26.55 33.35 18.42
CA VAL A 968 -27.50 32.95 19.49
C VAL A 968 -27.00 33.47 20.85
N THR A 969 -25.72 33.28 21.14
CA THR A 969 -25.07 33.83 22.34
C THR A 969 -25.11 35.36 22.35
N GLY A 970 -24.79 36.00 21.21
CA GLY A 970 -24.82 37.45 21.01
C GLY A 970 -26.20 38.06 21.27
N ARG A 971 -27.27 37.40 20.82
CA ARG A 971 -28.65 37.80 21.11
C ARG A 971 -28.98 37.72 22.60
N GLU A 972 -28.47 36.71 23.31
CA GLU A 972 -28.71 36.56 24.75
C GLU A 972 -28.01 37.66 25.56
N ILE A 973 -26.75 37.98 25.25
CA ILE A 973 -25.98 39.00 25.98
C ILE A 973 -26.36 40.45 25.63
N THR A 974 -26.90 40.71 24.42
CA THR A 974 -27.30 42.06 23.99
C THR A 974 -28.80 42.33 24.09
N GLY A 975 -29.63 41.28 24.19
CA GLY A 975 -31.08 41.37 24.02
C GLY A 975 -31.57 41.63 22.59
N LEU A 976 -30.65 41.85 21.62
CA LEU A 976 -30.97 42.28 20.26
C LEU A 976 -30.83 41.13 19.24
N PRO A 977 -31.82 40.87 18.37
CA PRO A 977 -31.71 39.85 17.34
C PRO A 977 -30.85 40.32 16.17
N SER A 978 -29.83 39.54 15.81
CA SER A 978 -28.96 39.79 14.65
C SER A 978 -29.64 39.56 13.29
N PHE A 979 -30.70 38.75 13.26
CA PHE A 979 -31.39 38.31 12.03
C PHE A 979 -32.73 39.02 11.79
N LYS A 980 -32.79 40.34 11.94
CA LYS A 980 -33.83 41.13 11.26
C LYS A 980 -33.20 41.83 10.06
N PRO A 981 -33.44 41.35 8.82
CA PRO A 981 -33.29 42.23 7.66
C PRO A 981 -34.14 43.47 7.91
N ALA A 982 -33.64 44.65 7.52
CA ALA A 982 -34.51 45.81 7.42
C ALA A 982 -35.70 45.44 6.51
N PRO A 983 -36.95 45.77 6.87
CA PRO A 983 -38.06 45.53 5.96
C PRO A 983 -37.75 46.31 4.68
N LEU A 984 -37.60 45.57 3.57
CA LEU A 984 -37.55 46.18 2.25
C LEU A 984 -38.81 47.03 2.13
N ARG A 985 -38.64 48.35 2.08
CA ARG A 985 -39.76 49.26 1.81
C ARG A 985 -40.44 48.74 0.54
N PRO A 986 -41.78 48.73 0.46
CA PRO A 986 -42.44 48.45 -0.79
C PRO A 986 -41.92 49.46 -1.81
N GLN A 987 -41.21 49.00 -2.84
CA GLN A 987 -40.99 49.82 -4.02
C GLN A 987 -42.38 50.09 -4.58
N SER A 988 -42.83 51.34 -4.47
CA SER A 988 -44.03 51.79 -5.16
C SER A 988 -43.85 51.48 -6.64
N ARG A 989 -44.84 50.79 -7.23
CA ARG A 989 -44.92 50.68 -8.69
C ARG A 989 -45.20 52.07 -9.27
N LEU A 990 -44.14 52.73 -9.72
CA LEU A 990 -44.09 53.86 -10.63
C LEU A 990 -42.88 53.63 -11.54
#